data_AF-A0A7Y5D530-F1
#
_entry.id   AF-A0A7Y5D530-F1
#
_cell.length_a   1.000
_cell.length_b   1.000
_cell.length_c   1.000
_cell.angle_alpha   90.00
_cell.angle_beta   90.00
_cell.angle_gamma   90.00
#
_symmetry.space_group_name_H-M   'P 1'
#
loop_
_entity.id
_entity.type
_entity.pdbx_description
1 polymer ?
#
loop_
_entity_poly.entity_id
_entity_poly.type
_entity_poly.pdbx_seq_one_letter_code
_entity_poly.pdbx_strand_id
1 'polypeptide(L)'
;MNENRYSINDLKVLDKNENPIKEIYIREILDSSSAEFKFSKLSAQQKIDIIDAVGLDILTDVLREYFKSKGENCIASVEAHSAYDKLCRDTGRSSNIGLVAQLESTRKIRELFKSKPVESLTIAELAAWSYSDSSCTLRLPPIQRSVVWNNEQVINYWDSLLRGYPAGMMMVHRVEFDVTSASSMARDFDGNTREVNKDDFELFDGQQRMTAVLLGLGKGQMSNGRKLWIDLVTPNASSNLSFQLRISSKGQPFGYRTDSPNQKIELSKRQAKWEEWRKQYGEDATPQTVFDSATGKDLINSSHAISFSEICNRILNESANVTIEYLSTLDGIDCEKVEKFVDALKNALNIPVVLQEVSHKIVADQVEYIRYFGRLGQGGTRLSDDELTYSIIKLSYPYIHDQMRKIMADGIGRIASEVDLVLAAIRVSKTLEPWEKAKEWEIIGRPNPKSVTQLHDKNAVERKFLELIPKGSETGLLETSLKNIRDTLTYDISDNPRGLPAMLLARLPHELIDVLILFAVKQGRHHSWEKDDRTMLCSFTLYWLFFVRNHEKAAWRAFQHVRNEGWFLGQVAIYRLISEYEEDDIAYFIPREDDLNKLQDEVMCEVVKEGYILHSWVDRFKAADLDRDRKPGEALRVLSTNRELIQRALMWLQRGYITENYSNYDPTSDRDDDLPIDLDHIIPHDLFGFHWTDKTNRLHQDINTDDAISANFRWQRELVGNSLGNFRWLDSRKNRARGKAAFEPLENNADLVTNPGEWNKIIPNDLKKQSWTKENISTFQRLIDLRTLFLYKKILTESGIEKILKPETVDNKCDI
;
A
#
# COMPACT_ATOMS: atom_id res chain seq x y z
N MET A 1 -23.67 20.98 -51.00
CA MET A 1 -24.20 22.35 -51.11
C MET A 1 -25.16 22.58 -49.95
N ASN A 2 -24.73 23.36 -48.97
CA ASN A 2 -25.63 24.22 -48.21
C ASN A 2 -24.75 25.37 -47.72
N GLU A 3 -24.80 26.47 -48.46
CA GLU A 3 -24.18 27.73 -48.07
C GLU A 3 -24.72 28.13 -46.68
N ASN A 4 -23.87 28.74 -45.85
CA ASN A 4 -24.18 29.20 -44.50
C ASN A 4 -25.55 29.91 -44.44
N ARG A 5 -26.59 29.18 -44.00
CA ARG A 5 -27.97 29.66 -43.79
C ARG A 5 -27.98 30.96 -42.99
N TYR A 6 -27.11 31.02 -41.99
CA TYR A 6 -26.96 32.17 -41.11
C TYR A 6 -25.65 32.91 -41.38
N SER A 7 -25.70 34.24 -41.36
CA SER A 7 -24.50 35.09 -41.33
C SER A 7 -24.67 36.20 -40.29
N ILE A 8 -23.58 36.63 -39.67
CA ILE A 8 -23.60 37.71 -38.70
C ILE A 8 -23.36 39.05 -39.40
N ASN A 9 -24.18 40.05 -39.10
CA ASN A 9 -23.95 41.44 -39.45
C ASN A 9 -24.23 42.31 -38.23
N ASP A 10 -23.19 42.92 -37.68
CA ASP A 10 -23.26 43.68 -36.42
C ASP A 10 -23.92 42.85 -35.32
N LEU A 11 -24.94 43.36 -34.62
CA LEU A 11 -25.68 42.67 -33.55
C LEU A 11 -26.78 41.72 -34.02
N LYS A 12 -26.78 41.35 -35.30
CA LYS A 12 -27.86 40.57 -35.92
C LYS A 12 -27.34 39.32 -36.61
N VAL A 13 -28.08 38.23 -36.46
CA VAL A 13 -28.00 37.04 -37.29
C VAL A 13 -28.99 37.18 -38.44
N LEU A 14 -28.50 37.06 -39.67
CA LEU A 14 -29.30 37.10 -40.89
C LEU A 14 -29.62 35.68 -41.33
N ASP A 15 -30.90 35.28 -41.35
CA ASP A 15 -31.35 34.01 -41.93
C ASP A 15 -31.63 34.21 -43.42
N LYS A 16 -30.71 33.72 -44.26
CA LYS A 16 -30.75 33.86 -45.73
C LYS A 16 -31.79 32.96 -46.39
N ASN A 17 -32.39 32.03 -45.65
CA ASN A 17 -33.39 31.10 -46.17
C ASN A 17 -34.83 31.64 -46.07
N GLU A 18 -35.05 32.79 -45.43
CA GLU A 18 -36.34 33.47 -45.42
C GLU A 18 -36.39 34.61 -46.46
N ASN A 19 -37.56 34.81 -47.10
CA ASN A 19 -37.79 35.91 -48.04
C ASN A 19 -39.01 36.75 -47.59
N PRO A 20 -38.82 38.02 -47.19
CA PRO A 20 -37.54 38.74 -47.11
C PRO A 20 -36.59 38.17 -46.04
N ILE A 21 -35.27 38.44 -46.19
CA ILE A 21 -34.23 38.00 -45.24
C ILE A 21 -34.61 38.42 -43.83
N LYS A 22 -34.63 37.45 -42.92
CA LYS A 22 -35.03 37.67 -41.53
C LYS A 22 -33.83 38.09 -40.71
N GLU A 23 -33.95 39.22 -40.01
CA GLU A 23 -32.95 39.73 -39.09
C GLU A 23 -33.31 39.37 -37.65
N ILE A 24 -32.40 38.69 -36.94
CA ILE A 24 -32.59 38.24 -35.56
C ILE A 24 -31.54 38.90 -34.69
N TYR A 25 -31.93 39.61 -33.64
CA TYR A 25 -30.97 40.22 -32.74
C TYR A 25 -30.27 39.16 -31.89
N ILE A 26 -28.96 39.26 -31.72
CA ILE A 26 -28.20 38.31 -30.89
C ILE A 26 -28.69 38.32 -29.44
N ARG A 27 -29.13 39.48 -28.93
CA ARG A 27 -29.78 39.61 -27.62
C ARG A 27 -31.08 38.82 -27.49
N GLU A 28 -31.82 38.66 -28.59
CA GLU A 28 -33.02 37.83 -28.65
C GLU A 28 -32.69 36.34 -28.41
N ILE A 29 -31.44 35.93 -28.68
CA ILE A 29 -30.94 34.56 -28.56
C ILE A 29 -30.20 34.34 -27.23
N LEU A 30 -29.38 35.29 -26.78
CA LEU A 30 -28.39 35.09 -25.70
C LEU A 30 -28.45 36.09 -24.54
N ASP A 31 -29.38 37.06 -24.52
CA ASP A 31 -29.51 38.02 -23.41
C ASP A 31 -30.86 37.82 -22.69
N SER A 32 -30.93 36.83 -21.81
CA SER A 32 -32.19 36.42 -21.15
C SER A 32 -32.86 37.54 -20.33
N SER A 33 -32.06 38.50 -19.89
CA SER A 33 -32.49 39.68 -19.17
C SER A 33 -33.16 40.74 -20.06
N SER A 34 -32.81 40.75 -21.35
CA SER A 34 -33.28 41.74 -22.33
C SER A 34 -34.76 41.65 -22.66
N ALA A 35 -35.34 42.78 -23.07
CA ALA A 35 -36.70 42.83 -23.59
C ALA A 35 -36.80 42.03 -24.89
N GLU A 36 -35.76 42.08 -25.72
CA GLU A 36 -35.63 41.36 -26.97
C GLU A 36 -35.77 39.84 -26.76
N PHE A 37 -35.13 39.27 -25.74
CA PHE A 37 -35.25 37.85 -25.43
C PHE A 37 -36.63 37.49 -24.87
N LYS A 38 -37.17 38.31 -23.95
CA LYS A 38 -38.46 38.07 -23.28
C LYS A 38 -39.65 38.13 -24.23
N PHE A 39 -39.61 39.00 -25.23
CA PHE A 39 -40.66 39.17 -26.24
C PHE A 39 -40.32 38.49 -27.58
N SER A 40 -39.29 37.66 -27.60
CA SER A 40 -38.87 36.92 -28.79
C SER A 40 -40.00 36.05 -29.34
N LYS A 41 -40.15 36.03 -30.66
CA LYS A 41 -41.05 35.09 -31.36
C LYS A 41 -40.37 33.77 -31.73
N LEU A 42 -39.08 33.62 -31.42
CA LEU A 42 -38.34 32.39 -31.65
C LEU A 42 -38.62 31.39 -30.53
N SER A 43 -38.97 30.16 -30.91
CA SER A 43 -39.02 29.04 -29.97
C SER A 43 -37.63 28.70 -29.42
N ALA A 44 -37.59 28.02 -28.28
CA ALA A 44 -36.33 27.57 -27.68
C ALA A 44 -35.50 26.70 -28.64
N GLN A 45 -36.17 25.81 -29.40
CA GLN A 45 -35.52 24.99 -30.42
C GLN A 45 -34.93 25.82 -31.55
N GLN A 46 -35.62 26.85 -32.05
CA GLN A 46 -35.09 27.72 -33.10
C GLN A 46 -33.86 28.51 -32.64
N LYS A 47 -33.84 28.95 -31.38
CA LYS A 47 -32.67 29.62 -30.80
C LYS A 47 -31.49 28.65 -30.71
N ILE A 48 -31.75 27.41 -30.29
CA ILE A 48 -30.75 26.33 -30.27
C ILE A 48 -30.20 26.04 -31.68
N ASP A 49 -31.07 25.91 -32.69
CA ASP A 49 -30.66 25.63 -34.06
C ASP A 49 -29.77 26.74 -34.65
N ILE A 50 -30.04 28.01 -34.27
CA ILE A 50 -29.18 29.14 -34.65
C ILE A 50 -27.83 29.06 -33.94
N ILE A 51 -27.81 28.73 -32.65
CA ILE A 51 -26.57 28.57 -31.88
C ILE A 51 -25.73 27.41 -32.43
N ASP A 52 -26.34 26.29 -32.81
CA ASP A 52 -25.64 25.14 -33.40
C ASP A 52 -25.04 25.47 -34.77
N ALA A 53 -25.73 26.31 -35.55
CA ALA A 53 -25.28 26.67 -36.90
C ALA A 53 -24.27 27.82 -36.93
N VAL A 54 -24.31 28.73 -35.96
CA VAL A 54 -23.45 29.93 -35.91
C VAL A 54 -22.29 29.77 -34.93
N GLY A 55 -22.48 29.06 -33.82
CA GLY A 55 -21.51 28.94 -32.73
C GLY A 55 -21.86 29.86 -31.54
N LEU A 56 -21.95 29.28 -30.34
CA LEU A 56 -22.22 30.00 -29.09
C LEU A 56 -21.12 31.02 -28.77
N ASP A 57 -19.87 30.67 -29.05
CA ASP A 57 -18.68 31.49 -28.90
C ASP A 57 -18.73 32.75 -29.78
N ILE A 58 -19.04 32.58 -31.07
CA ILE A 58 -19.11 33.69 -32.03
C ILE A 58 -20.21 34.68 -31.62
N LEU A 59 -21.38 34.17 -31.25
CA LEU A 59 -22.50 35.01 -30.80
C LEU A 59 -22.18 35.73 -29.47
N THR A 60 -21.48 35.06 -28.55
CA THR A 60 -21.07 35.64 -27.26
C THR A 60 -20.04 36.76 -27.44
N ASP A 61 -19.09 36.61 -28.36
CA ASP A 61 -18.09 37.66 -28.65
C ASP A 61 -18.72 38.93 -29.23
N VAL A 62 -19.72 38.78 -30.10
CA VAL A 62 -20.47 39.94 -30.64
C VAL A 62 -21.28 40.62 -29.54
N LEU A 63 -21.91 39.85 -28.65
CA LEU A 63 -22.63 40.39 -27.49
C LEU A 63 -21.68 41.12 -26.53
N ARG A 64 -20.46 40.63 -26.36
CA ARG A 64 -19.41 41.24 -25.54
C ARG A 64 -18.96 42.60 -26.06
N GLU A 65 -18.70 42.72 -27.37
CA GLU A 65 -18.34 44.00 -27.98
C GLU A 65 -19.47 45.03 -27.84
N TYR A 66 -20.73 44.58 -27.88
CA TYR A 66 -21.87 45.45 -27.62
C TYR A 66 -21.95 45.95 -26.18
N PHE A 67 -21.87 45.08 -25.17
CA PHE A 67 -21.89 45.52 -23.76
C PHE A 67 -20.74 46.48 -23.45
N LYS A 68 -19.56 46.24 -24.03
CA LYS A 68 -18.40 47.13 -23.95
C LYS A 68 -18.68 48.50 -24.57
N SER A 69 -19.36 48.54 -25.73
CA SER A 69 -19.76 49.80 -26.37
C SER A 69 -20.80 50.62 -25.58
N LYS A 70 -21.54 49.97 -24.66
CA LYS A 70 -22.57 50.58 -23.81
C LYS A 70 -22.10 50.93 -22.40
N GLY A 71 -20.87 50.57 -22.03
CA GLY A 71 -20.34 50.80 -20.68
C GLY A 71 -21.05 49.96 -19.60
N GLU A 72 -21.66 48.85 -19.98
CA GLU A 72 -22.36 47.96 -19.05
C GLU A 72 -21.34 47.02 -18.36
N ASN A 73 -21.43 46.89 -17.03
CA ASN A 73 -20.57 46.01 -16.22
C ASN A 73 -20.96 44.51 -16.31
N CYS A 74 -21.80 44.13 -17.28
CA CYS A 74 -22.29 42.75 -17.40
C CYS A 74 -21.29 41.87 -18.17
N ILE A 75 -21.03 40.66 -17.65
CA ILE A 75 -20.15 39.70 -18.30
C ILE A 75 -20.97 38.98 -19.37
N ALA A 76 -20.80 39.36 -20.64
CA ALA A 76 -21.56 38.80 -21.78
C ALA A 76 -21.54 37.26 -21.85
N SER A 77 -20.46 36.61 -21.40
CA SER A 77 -20.42 35.16 -21.28
C SER A 77 -21.42 34.66 -20.23
N VAL A 78 -21.48 35.24 -19.03
CA VAL A 78 -22.44 34.80 -18.00
C VAL A 78 -23.89 34.87 -18.50
N GLU A 79 -24.26 35.96 -19.19
CA GLU A 79 -25.62 36.12 -19.70
C GLU A 79 -25.92 35.14 -20.85
N ALA A 80 -25.00 35.00 -21.81
CA ALA A 80 -25.13 34.06 -22.93
C ALA A 80 -25.27 32.61 -22.47
N HIS A 81 -24.54 32.22 -21.41
CA HIS A 81 -24.61 30.86 -20.86
C HIS A 81 -25.88 30.64 -20.07
N SER A 82 -26.30 31.62 -19.25
CA SER A 82 -27.58 31.52 -18.52
C SER A 82 -28.77 31.38 -19.47
N ALA A 83 -28.75 32.14 -20.58
CA ALA A 83 -29.72 32.02 -21.65
C ALA A 83 -29.65 30.63 -22.32
N TYR A 84 -28.46 30.16 -22.70
CA TYR A 84 -28.28 28.86 -23.34
C TYR A 84 -28.70 27.68 -22.46
N ASP A 85 -28.41 27.72 -21.16
CA ASP A 85 -28.81 26.68 -20.20
C ASP A 85 -30.31 26.63 -20.00
N LYS A 86 -30.95 27.80 -20.00
CA LYS A 86 -32.41 27.88 -20.02
C LYS A 86 -32.97 27.25 -21.29
N LEU A 87 -32.39 27.54 -22.45
CA LEU A 87 -32.82 26.95 -23.73
C LEU A 87 -32.59 25.43 -23.79
N CYS A 88 -31.47 24.93 -23.25
CA CYS A 88 -31.20 23.50 -23.15
C CYS A 88 -32.22 22.77 -22.28
N ARG A 89 -32.58 23.35 -21.12
CA ARG A 89 -33.64 22.81 -20.24
C ARG A 89 -35.01 22.80 -20.93
N ASP A 90 -35.36 23.87 -21.61
CA ASP A 90 -36.64 24.02 -22.32
C ASP A 90 -36.76 23.06 -23.53
N THR A 91 -35.64 22.53 -24.04
CA THR A 91 -35.59 21.61 -25.19
C THR A 91 -35.22 20.17 -24.83
N GLY A 92 -34.93 19.88 -23.55
CA GLY A 92 -34.48 18.55 -23.11
C GLY A 92 -33.09 18.17 -23.58
N ARG A 93 -32.26 19.15 -23.99
CA ARG A 93 -30.87 18.97 -24.42
C ARG A 93 -29.94 19.04 -23.21
N SER A 94 -28.93 18.17 -23.14
CA SER A 94 -27.91 18.24 -22.07
C SER A 94 -27.05 19.50 -22.25
N SER A 95 -26.99 20.37 -21.24
CA SER A 95 -26.16 21.58 -21.26
C SER A 95 -24.68 21.23 -21.07
N ASN A 96 -23.83 21.52 -22.07
CA ASN A 96 -22.37 21.41 -21.97
C ASN A 96 -21.73 22.69 -21.41
N ILE A 97 -22.14 23.13 -20.22
CA ILE A 97 -21.54 24.27 -19.49
C ILE A 97 -20.04 24.08 -19.28
N GLY A 98 -19.59 22.82 -19.21
CA GLY A 98 -18.18 22.46 -19.08
C GLY A 98 -17.28 22.94 -20.24
N LEU A 99 -17.80 23.12 -21.45
CA LEU A 99 -16.94 23.35 -22.63
C LEU A 99 -16.30 24.75 -22.66
N VAL A 100 -16.98 25.81 -22.17
CA VAL A 100 -16.47 27.19 -22.25
C VAL A 100 -15.51 27.54 -21.11
N ALA A 101 -15.79 27.09 -19.89
CA ALA A 101 -14.81 27.13 -18.80
C ALA A 101 -13.54 26.35 -19.18
N GLN A 102 -13.70 25.23 -19.88
CA GLN A 102 -12.59 24.43 -20.41
C GLN A 102 -11.83 25.15 -21.53
N LEU A 103 -12.50 25.90 -22.41
CA LEU A 103 -11.86 26.72 -23.47
C LEU A 103 -11.12 27.95 -22.91
N GLU A 104 -11.70 28.71 -21.97
CA GLU A 104 -11.02 29.83 -21.31
C GLU A 104 -9.85 29.36 -20.43
N SER A 105 -10.03 28.25 -19.71
CA SER A 105 -8.95 27.58 -18.99
C SER A 105 -7.85 27.13 -19.94
N THR A 106 -8.19 26.52 -21.09
CA THR A 106 -7.20 26.09 -22.09
C THR A 106 -6.42 27.26 -22.69
N ARG A 107 -7.08 28.41 -22.92
CA ARG A 107 -6.42 29.64 -23.38
C ARG A 107 -5.48 30.19 -22.31
N LYS A 108 -5.93 30.28 -21.06
CA LYS A 108 -5.13 30.72 -19.90
C LYS A 108 -3.90 29.82 -19.70
N ILE A 109 -4.08 28.51 -19.79
CA ILE A 109 -3.02 27.49 -19.69
C ILE A 109 -1.95 27.69 -20.77
N ARG A 110 -2.35 27.92 -22.03
CA ARG A 110 -1.42 28.19 -23.15
C ARG A 110 -0.63 29.48 -23.00
N GLU A 111 -1.11 30.43 -22.22
CA GLU A 111 -0.43 31.70 -21.94
C GLU A 111 0.44 31.67 -20.68
N LEU A 112 0.38 30.59 -19.88
CA LEU A 112 1.19 30.43 -18.67
C LEU A 112 2.68 30.58 -18.97
N PHE A 113 3.33 31.34 -18.08
CA PHE A 113 4.77 31.60 -18.04
C PHE A 113 5.37 32.35 -19.23
N LYS A 114 4.57 32.75 -20.23
CA LYS A 114 5.06 33.56 -21.36
C LYS A 114 5.57 34.94 -20.95
N SER A 115 5.06 35.48 -19.84
CA SER A 115 5.37 36.84 -19.38
C SER A 115 6.20 36.89 -18.09
N LYS A 116 6.06 35.91 -17.20
CA LYS A 116 6.71 35.85 -15.88
C LYS A 116 6.85 34.39 -15.42
N PRO A 117 7.87 34.04 -14.63
CA PRO A 117 8.12 32.67 -14.19
C PRO A 117 7.22 32.20 -13.04
N VAL A 118 6.33 33.06 -12.54
CA VAL A 118 5.39 32.76 -11.45
C VAL A 118 3.98 33.09 -11.89
N GLU A 119 3.11 32.11 -11.85
CA GLU A 119 1.68 32.23 -12.18
C GLU A 119 0.82 31.65 -11.05
N SER A 120 -0.49 31.82 -11.16
CA SER A 120 -1.43 31.20 -10.22
C SER A 120 -2.65 30.64 -10.92
N LEU A 121 -3.02 29.41 -10.56
CA LEU A 121 -4.28 28.77 -10.94
C LEU A 121 -5.06 28.41 -9.68
N THR A 122 -6.38 28.42 -9.76
CA THR A 122 -7.19 27.85 -8.67
C THR A 122 -7.02 26.34 -8.59
N ILE A 123 -7.39 25.73 -7.46
CA ILE A 123 -7.43 24.27 -7.31
C ILE A 123 -8.29 23.61 -8.41
N ALA A 124 -9.45 24.20 -8.73
CA ALA A 124 -10.32 23.71 -9.80
C ALA A 124 -9.65 23.80 -11.19
N GLU A 125 -9.03 24.93 -11.52
CA GLU A 125 -8.31 25.12 -12.79
C GLU A 125 -7.12 24.13 -12.92
N LEU A 126 -6.35 23.96 -11.84
CA LEU A 126 -5.22 23.03 -11.81
C LEU A 126 -5.67 21.58 -11.99
N ALA A 127 -6.76 21.17 -11.32
CA ALA A 127 -7.35 19.85 -11.49
C ALA A 127 -7.90 19.63 -12.91
N ALA A 128 -8.55 20.63 -13.49
CA ALA A 128 -9.01 20.57 -14.88
C ALA A 128 -7.83 20.42 -15.86
N TRP A 129 -6.72 21.13 -15.64
CA TRP A 129 -5.52 21.05 -16.46
C TRP A 129 -4.88 19.65 -16.48
N SER A 130 -4.93 18.92 -15.35
CA SER A 130 -4.39 17.55 -15.29
C SER A 130 -5.16 16.51 -16.13
N TYR A 131 -6.37 16.84 -16.58
CA TYR A 131 -7.26 15.97 -17.35
C TYR A 131 -7.74 16.62 -18.66
N SER A 132 -7.08 17.69 -19.13
CA SER A 132 -7.46 18.30 -20.40
C SER A 132 -6.98 17.41 -21.55
N ASP A 133 -7.87 17.10 -22.50
CA ASP A 133 -7.50 16.50 -23.80
C ASP A 133 -6.88 17.52 -24.77
N SER A 134 -6.34 18.60 -24.20
CA SER A 134 -5.75 19.70 -24.95
C SER A 134 -4.31 19.37 -25.36
N SER A 135 -3.80 20.08 -26.37
CA SER A 135 -2.39 20.00 -26.79
C SER A 135 -1.36 20.44 -25.73
N CYS A 136 -1.80 20.84 -24.52
CA CYS A 136 -0.98 21.38 -23.44
C CYS A 136 -1.48 20.81 -22.10
N THR A 137 -1.02 19.62 -21.75
CA THR A 137 -1.48 18.85 -20.57
C THR A 137 -0.46 18.88 -19.45
N LEU A 138 -0.92 18.87 -18.19
CA LEU A 138 -0.04 18.65 -17.04
C LEU A 138 0.21 17.15 -16.81
N ARG A 139 1.47 16.77 -16.65
CA ARG A 139 1.96 15.40 -16.45
C ARG A 139 2.85 15.30 -15.21
N LEU A 140 3.15 14.08 -14.80
CA LEU A 140 4.14 13.77 -13.78
C LEU A 140 5.43 13.27 -14.45
N PRO A 141 6.60 13.85 -14.16
CA PRO A 141 7.83 13.36 -14.77
C PRO A 141 8.14 11.93 -14.27
N PRO A 142 8.79 11.08 -15.08
CA PRO A 142 9.02 9.68 -14.73
C PRO A 142 9.79 9.48 -13.42
N ILE A 143 10.70 10.40 -13.09
CA ILE A 143 11.49 10.40 -11.85
C ILE A 143 10.63 10.53 -10.58
N GLN A 144 9.37 10.98 -10.66
CA GLN A 144 8.53 11.08 -9.47
C GLN A 144 8.39 9.72 -8.77
N ARG A 145 8.44 9.73 -7.43
CA ARG A 145 8.17 8.52 -6.64
C ARG A 145 6.69 8.15 -6.66
N SER A 146 6.38 6.96 -6.15
CA SER A 146 5.01 6.52 -5.94
C SER A 146 4.32 7.38 -4.85
N VAL A 147 2.99 7.34 -4.78
CA VAL A 147 2.22 8.11 -3.79
C VAL A 147 2.47 7.55 -2.39
N VAL A 148 2.91 8.39 -1.45
CA VAL A 148 3.28 7.97 -0.09
C VAL A 148 2.38 8.58 0.99
N TRP A 149 1.52 9.54 0.65
CA TRP A 149 0.61 10.12 1.63
C TRP A 149 -0.37 9.10 2.21
N ASN A 150 -0.41 9.07 3.54
CA ASN A 150 -1.36 8.26 4.30
C ASN A 150 -2.75 8.95 4.37
N ASN A 151 -3.73 8.26 4.96
CA ASN A 151 -5.11 8.74 4.99
C ASN A 151 -5.25 10.05 5.77
N GLU A 152 -4.55 10.17 6.90
CA GLU A 152 -4.58 11.36 7.75
C GLU A 152 -3.97 12.58 7.06
N GLN A 153 -2.87 12.42 6.32
CA GLN A 153 -2.26 13.51 5.55
C GLN A 153 -3.21 14.06 4.47
N VAL A 154 -3.93 13.17 3.78
CA VAL A 154 -4.95 13.55 2.79
C VAL A 154 -6.09 14.33 3.46
N ILE A 155 -6.62 13.83 4.58
CA ILE A 155 -7.69 14.47 5.34
C ILE A 155 -7.26 15.84 5.85
N ASN A 156 -6.08 15.95 6.46
CA ASN A 156 -5.56 17.20 7.01
C ASN A 156 -5.30 18.24 5.91
N TYR A 157 -4.88 17.81 4.72
CA TYR A 157 -4.70 18.72 3.59
C TYR A 157 -6.04 19.29 3.13
N TRP A 158 -7.06 18.45 2.94
CA TRP A 158 -8.41 18.93 2.61
C TRP A 158 -9.03 19.80 3.70
N ASP A 159 -8.89 19.42 4.98
CA ASP A 159 -9.34 20.26 6.11
C ASP A 159 -8.66 21.63 6.09
N SER A 160 -7.37 21.68 5.74
CA SER A 160 -6.64 22.94 5.61
C SER A 160 -7.20 23.81 4.48
N LEU A 161 -7.49 23.22 3.31
CA LEU A 161 -8.11 23.94 2.19
C LEU A 161 -9.51 24.43 2.54
N LEU A 162 -10.33 23.63 3.22
CA LEU A 162 -11.67 24.01 3.67
C LEU A 162 -11.66 25.18 4.66
N ARG A 163 -10.59 25.36 5.42
CA ARG A 163 -10.39 26.53 6.30
C ARG A 163 -9.87 27.77 5.56
N GLY A 164 -9.52 27.65 4.29
CA GLY A 164 -8.92 28.74 3.51
C GLY A 164 -7.42 28.89 3.69
N TYR A 165 -6.70 27.89 4.23
CA TYR A 165 -5.24 27.95 4.26
C TYR A 165 -4.66 27.83 2.83
N PRO A 166 -3.51 28.47 2.55
CA PRO A 166 -2.87 28.38 1.25
C PRO A 166 -2.60 26.93 0.84
N ALA A 167 -2.87 26.60 -0.43
CA ALA A 167 -2.62 25.27 -0.98
C ALA A 167 -1.13 24.89 -1.08
N GLY A 168 -0.24 25.87 -0.87
CA GLY A 168 1.20 25.76 -1.08
C GLY A 168 1.61 26.10 -2.51
N MET A 169 2.92 26.23 -2.71
CA MET A 169 3.50 26.41 -4.04
C MET A 169 3.63 25.04 -4.74
N MET A 170 3.54 25.02 -6.06
CA MET A 170 3.89 23.87 -6.89
C MET A 170 4.90 24.31 -7.95
N MET A 171 5.76 23.38 -8.36
CA MET A 171 6.81 23.66 -9.33
C MET A 171 6.52 22.89 -10.61
N VAL A 172 6.52 23.58 -11.74
CA VAL A 172 6.20 23.00 -13.05
C VAL A 172 7.31 23.30 -14.05
N HIS A 173 7.51 22.42 -15.01
CA HIS A 173 8.47 22.59 -16.09
C HIS A 173 7.75 22.44 -17.42
N ARG A 174 7.95 23.36 -18.37
CA ARG A 174 7.47 23.20 -19.74
C ARG A 174 8.37 22.19 -20.46
N VAL A 175 7.79 21.17 -21.07
CA VAL A 175 8.55 20.16 -21.82
C VAL A 175 9.24 20.82 -23.02
N GLU A 176 10.56 20.69 -23.11
CA GLU A 176 11.32 21.10 -24.31
C GLU A 176 11.99 19.86 -24.92
N PHE A 177 11.81 19.65 -26.23
CA PHE A 177 12.51 18.62 -26.99
C PHE A 177 13.85 19.17 -27.50
N ASP A 178 14.76 19.50 -26.60
CA ASP A 178 16.16 19.65 -26.98
C ASP A 178 16.89 18.33 -26.72
N VAL A 179 18.02 18.11 -27.41
CA VAL A 179 18.68 16.82 -27.71
C VAL A 179 19.10 15.98 -26.47
N THR A 180 18.81 16.42 -25.25
CA THR A 180 19.08 15.71 -23.99
C THR A 180 17.85 15.46 -23.11
N SER A 181 16.61 15.71 -23.58
CA SER A 181 15.38 15.54 -22.78
C SER A 181 15.27 14.09 -22.26
N ALA A 182 15.47 13.91 -20.96
CA ALA A 182 15.70 12.63 -20.30
C ALA A 182 14.52 11.62 -20.35
N SER A 183 13.41 11.95 -21.02
CA SER A 183 12.36 11.00 -21.40
C SER A 183 11.37 11.69 -22.35
N SER A 184 11.11 11.12 -23.53
CA SER A 184 9.96 11.50 -24.38
C SER A 184 8.61 11.07 -23.80
N MET A 185 8.62 10.57 -22.57
CA MET A 185 7.48 10.03 -21.84
C MET A 185 7.30 10.74 -20.50
N ALA A 186 6.06 10.87 -20.06
CA ALA A 186 5.71 11.24 -18.70
C ALA A 186 4.54 10.38 -18.24
N ARG A 187 4.11 10.53 -16.99
CA ARG A 187 2.91 9.86 -16.48
C ARG A 187 1.72 10.80 -16.47
N ASP A 188 0.57 10.30 -16.88
CA ASP A 188 -0.71 10.95 -16.56
C ASP A 188 -1.03 10.80 -15.07
N PHE A 189 -2.05 11.50 -14.58
CA PHE A 189 -2.43 11.45 -13.17
C PHE A 189 -3.19 10.18 -12.78
N ASP A 190 -3.64 9.38 -13.74
CA ASP A 190 -4.08 7.99 -13.54
C ASP A 190 -2.88 7.03 -13.41
N GLY A 191 -1.68 7.57 -13.68
CA GLY A 191 -0.38 6.96 -13.52
C GLY A 191 0.05 6.09 -14.69
N ASN A 192 -0.58 6.19 -15.85
CA ASN A 192 -0.11 5.50 -17.05
C ASN A 192 0.99 6.31 -17.74
N THR A 193 1.98 5.64 -18.31
CA THR A 193 3.03 6.31 -19.07
C THR A 193 2.48 6.71 -20.46
N ARG A 194 2.74 7.96 -20.85
CA ARG A 194 2.28 8.59 -22.10
C ARG A 194 3.43 9.32 -22.78
N GLU A 195 3.41 9.40 -24.11
CA GLU A 195 4.26 10.34 -24.82
C GLU A 195 3.86 11.77 -24.46
N VAL A 196 4.86 12.62 -24.24
CA VAL A 196 4.64 14.06 -23.98
C VAL A 196 4.66 14.85 -25.28
N ASN A 197 3.95 15.99 -25.29
CA ASN A 197 4.06 17.00 -26.35
C ASN A 197 4.97 18.16 -25.90
N LYS A 198 5.51 18.91 -26.86
CA LYS A 198 6.35 20.11 -26.61
C LYS A 198 5.65 21.23 -25.82
N ASP A 199 4.32 21.19 -25.82
CA ASP A 199 3.50 22.18 -25.13
C ASP A 199 3.00 21.65 -23.78
N ASP A 200 3.30 20.40 -23.43
CA ASP A 200 2.95 19.82 -22.13
C ASP A 200 3.84 20.39 -21.01
N PHE A 201 3.39 20.16 -19.77
CA PHE A 201 4.11 20.54 -18.57
C PHE A 201 4.28 19.35 -17.63
N GLU A 202 5.35 19.37 -16.85
CA GLU A 202 5.65 18.35 -15.84
C GLU A 202 5.63 18.94 -14.43
N LEU A 203 4.92 18.29 -13.50
CA LEU A 203 4.84 18.68 -12.09
C LEU A 203 6.03 18.10 -11.30
N PHE A 204 6.96 18.96 -10.92
CA PHE A 204 8.21 18.61 -10.24
C PHE A 204 8.07 18.58 -8.71
N ASP A 205 7.31 19.52 -8.14
CA ASP A 205 6.96 19.53 -6.71
C ASP A 205 5.46 19.75 -6.53
N GLY A 206 4.90 19.10 -5.51
CA GLY A 206 3.47 19.15 -5.21
C GLY A 206 2.67 17.91 -5.65
N GLN A 207 3.32 16.86 -6.16
CA GLN A 207 2.66 15.61 -6.58
C GLN A 207 1.70 15.06 -5.51
N GLN A 208 2.12 14.99 -4.25
CA GLN A 208 1.31 14.41 -3.17
C GLN A 208 0.08 15.28 -2.86
N ARG A 209 0.25 16.61 -2.84
CA ARG A 209 -0.84 17.60 -2.71
C ARG A 209 -1.83 17.48 -3.86
N MET A 210 -1.33 17.45 -5.09
CA MET A 210 -2.14 17.29 -6.30
C MET A 210 -2.91 15.95 -6.29
N THR A 211 -2.27 14.87 -5.85
CA THR A 211 -2.91 13.55 -5.74
C THR A 211 -4.05 13.56 -4.70
N ALA A 212 -3.89 14.29 -3.59
CA ALA A 212 -4.97 14.47 -2.60
C ALA A 212 -6.15 15.27 -3.17
N VAL A 213 -5.89 16.35 -3.92
CA VAL A 213 -6.92 17.12 -4.63
C VAL A 213 -7.69 16.21 -5.58
N LEU A 214 -6.97 15.46 -6.43
CA LEU A 214 -7.61 14.57 -7.41
C LEU A 214 -8.45 13.48 -6.75
N LEU A 215 -7.99 12.89 -5.64
CA LEU A 215 -8.80 11.94 -4.87
C LEU A 215 -10.12 12.57 -4.40
N GLY A 216 -10.09 13.81 -3.91
CA GLY A 216 -11.32 14.51 -3.51
C GLY A 216 -12.29 14.70 -4.68
N LEU A 217 -11.77 14.87 -5.88
CA LEU A 217 -12.56 14.93 -7.12
C LEU A 217 -12.95 13.55 -7.67
N GLY A 218 -12.56 12.46 -7.01
CA GLY A 218 -12.81 11.10 -7.47
C GLY A 218 -12.00 10.73 -8.72
N LYS A 219 -10.85 11.38 -8.91
CA LYS A 219 -9.94 11.20 -10.05
C LYS A 219 -8.55 10.77 -9.59
N GLY A 220 -7.72 10.35 -10.53
CA GLY A 220 -6.30 10.07 -10.33
C GLY A 220 -6.02 8.69 -9.76
N GLN A 221 -4.74 8.30 -9.80
CA GLN A 221 -4.26 6.98 -9.43
C GLN A 221 -4.72 6.50 -8.04
N MET A 222 -4.90 7.44 -7.09
CA MET A 222 -5.33 7.11 -5.73
C MET A 222 -6.82 6.76 -5.66
N SER A 223 -7.66 7.31 -6.56
CA SER A 223 -9.10 7.02 -6.62
C SER A 223 -9.40 5.57 -6.99
N ASN A 224 -8.48 4.90 -7.70
CA ASN A 224 -8.60 3.48 -8.01
C ASN A 224 -8.68 2.62 -6.74
N GLY A 225 -8.04 3.03 -5.64
CA GLY A 225 -7.92 2.25 -4.41
C GLY A 225 -8.49 2.90 -3.16
N ARG A 226 -8.90 4.16 -3.21
CA ARG A 226 -9.41 4.95 -2.07
C ARG A 226 -10.58 5.85 -2.49
N LYS A 227 -11.47 6.14 -1.54
CA LYS A 227 -12.55 7.13 -1.68
C LYS A 227 -12.49 8.10 -0.50
N LEU A 228 -12.67 9.40 -0.77
CA LEU A 228 -12.84 10.43 0.25
C LEU A 228 -14.34 10.71 0.45
N TRP A 229 -14.74 10.87 1.70
CA TRP A 229 -16.12 11.09 2.12
C TRP A 229 -16.20 12.29 3.05
N ILE A 230 -17.33 12.97 3.04
CA ILE A 230 -17.73 13.93 4.07
C ILE A 230 -18.91 13.35 4.82
N ASP A 231 -18.80 13.27 6.14
CA ASP A 231 -19.91 12.96 7.04
C ASP A 231 -20.47 14.27 7.57
N LEU A 232 -21.73 14.58 7.24
CA LEU A 232 -22.39 15.84 7.60
C LEU A 232 -22.86 15.85 9.06
N VAL A 233 -21.94 15.48 9.95
CA VAL A 233 -22.08 15.50 11.41
C VAL A 233 -21.09 16.48 12.01
N THR A 234 -21.33 16.90 13.25
CA THR A 234 -20.29 17.64 13.98
C THR A 234 -19.10 16.71 14.22
N PRO A 235 -17.87 17.12 13.87
CA PRO A 235 -16.68 16.37 14.26
C PRO A 235 -16.65 16.16 15.78
N ASN A 236 -16.07 15.05 16.22
CA ASN A 236 -15.89 14.81 17.66
C ASN A 236 -15.08 15.96 18.28
N ALA A 237 -15.40 16.40 19.51
CA ALA A 237 -14.68 17.47 20.21
C ALA A 237 -13.17 17.18 20.38
N SER A 238 -12.77 15.91 20.31
CA SER A 238 -11.37 15.50 20.33
C SER A 238 -10.66 15.59 18.97
N SER A 239 -11.39 15.73 17.85
CA SER A 239 -10.81 15.95 16.54
C SER A 239 -10.64 17.44 16.29
N ASN A 240 -9.46 17.85 15.83
CA ASN A 240 -9.19 19.24 15.49
C ASN A 240 -9.78 19.64 14.13
N LEU A 241 -10.67 18.85 13.51
CA LEU A 241 -11.18 19.06 12.14
C LEU A 241 -12.34 20.06 12.12
N SER A 242 -12.46 20.82 11.02
CA SER A 242 -13.60 21.71 10.77
C SER A 242 -14.81 20.92 10.26
N PHE A 243 -14.56 19.86 9.51
CA PHE A 243 -15.58 18.99 8.93
C PHE A 243 -15.16 17.51 9.06
N GLN A 244 -16.12 16.59 9.26
CA GLN A 244 -15.81 15.18 9.49
C GLN A 244 -15.52 14.46 8.17
N LEU A 245 -14.29 14.59 7.70
CA LEU A 245 -13.80 13.84 6.54
C LEU A 245 -13.49 12.40 6.93
N ARG A 246 -13.72 11.47 5.99
CA ARG A 246 -13.45 10.03 6.16
C ARG A 246 -12.85 9.46 4.88
N ILE A 247 -12.07 8.38 5.00
CA ILE A 247 -11.54 7.64 3.86
C ILE A 247 -12.01 6.18 3.95
N SER A 248 -12.22 5.55 2.79
CA SER A 248 -12.27 4.09 2.65
C SER A 248 -11.29 3.63 1.57
N SER A 249 -10.97 2.34 1.56
CA SER A 249 -10.05 1.74 0.57
C SER A 249 -10.52 0.37 0.12
N LYS A 250 -9.92 -0.20 -0.95
CA LYS A 250 -10.19 -1.59 -1.36
C LYS A 250 -10.02 -2.59 -0.22
N GLY A 251 -8.98 -2.40 0.60
CA GLY A 251 -8.73 -3.25 1.75
C GLY A 251 -9.67 -2.99 2.93
N GLN A 252 -10.23 -1.78 3.04
CA GLN A 252 -11.15 -1.36 4.10
C GLN A 252 -12.36 -0.62 3.49
N PRO A 253 -13.26 -1.34 2.83
CA PRO A 253 -14.33 -0.72 2.04
C PRO A 253 -15.32 0.06 2.91
N PHE A 254 -15.49 -0.33 4.17
CA PHE A 254 -16.36 0.33 5.15
C PHE A 254 -15.68 1.45 5.97
N GLY A 255 -14.46 1.84 5.59
CA GLY A 255 -13.76 2.98 6.16
C GLY A 255 -12.75 2.66 7.27
N TYR A 256 -12.12 3.74 7.75
CA TYR A 256 -11.14 3.74 8.83
C TYR A 256 -11.69 4.43 10.09
N ARG A 257 -10.95 4.37 11.20
CA ARG A 257 -11.37 5.06 12.43
C ARG A 257 -11.49 6.57 12.21
N THR A 258 -12.49 7.17 12.85
CA THR A 258 -12.80 8.61 12.74
C THR A 258 -11.78 9.50 13.43
N ASP A 259 -11.23 9.04 14.55
CA ASP A 259 -10.24 9.71 15.39
C ASP A 259 -8.79 9.42 14.96
N SER A 260 -8.59 8.39 14.14
CA SER A 260 -7.27 7.95 13.69
C SER A 260 -7.39 7.36 12.29
N PRO A 261 -7.44 8.20 11.24
CA PRO A 261 -7.77 7.76 9.87
C PRO A 261 -6.76 6.78 9.25
N ASN A 262 -5.57 6.65 9.84
CA ASN A 262 -4.55 5.67 9.48
C ASN A 262 -4.74 4.30 10.12
N GLN A 263 -5.66 4.17 11.07
CA GLN A 263 -5.96 2.94 11.80
C GLN A 263 -7.28 2.34 11.34
N LYS A 264 -7.28 1.01 11.18
CA LYS A 264 -8.50 0.26 10.84
C LYS A 264 -9.50 0.32 11.98
N ILE A 265 -10.77 0.23 11.63
CA ILE A 265 -11.86 0.08 12.59
C ILE A 265 -11.69 -1.28 13.32
N GLU A 266 -12.20 -1.37 14.54
CA GLU A 266 -12.13 -2.58 15.34
C GLU A 266 -12.68 -3.78 14.55
N LEU A 267 -11.94 -4.89 14.57
CA LEU A 267 -12.23 -6.05 13.73
C LEU A 267 -13.64 -6.61 13.92
N SER A 268 -14.17 -6.58 15.15
CA SER A 268 -15.55 -6.97 15.45
C SER A 268 -16.59 -6.18 14.67
N LYS A 269 -16.45 -4.84 14.61
CA LYS A 269 -17.35 -3.98 13.82
C LYS A 269 -17.20 -4.22 12.33
N ARG A 270 -15.95 -4.40 11.85
CA ARG A 270 -15.67 -4.71 10.44
C ARG A 270 -16.34 -6.01 10.00
N GLN A 271 -16.21 -7.08 10.80
CA GLN A 271 -16.85 -8.37 10.52
C GLN A 271 -18.37 -8.30 10.59
N ALA A 272 -18.94 -7.64 11.60
CA ALA A 272 -20.38 -7.44 11.69
C ALA A 272 -20.94 -6.73 10.44
N LYS A 273 -20.23 -5.71 9.94
CA LYS A 273 -20.62 -5.02 8.71
C LYS A 273 -20.47 -5.89 7.47
N TRP A 274 -19.42 -6.72 7.39
CA TRP A 274 -19.28 -7.73 6.34
C TRP A 274 -20.41 -8.76 6.35
N GLU A 275 -20.84 -9.22 7.53
CA GLU A 275 -21.98 -10.14 7.67
C GLU A 275 -23.30 -9.49 7.26
N GLU A 276 -23.53 -8.23 7.66
CA GLU A 276 -24.67 -7.42 7.20
C GLU A 276 -24.68 -7.29 5.68
N TRP A 277 -23.54 -6.93 5.09
CA TRP A 277 -23.40 -6.79 3.64
C TRP A 277 -23.69 -8.11 2.90
N ARG A 278 -23.11 -9.22 3.36
CA ARG A 278 -23.33 -10.54 2.75
C ARG A 278 -24.78 -10.99 2.83
N LYS A 279 -25.47 -10.70 3.93
CA LYS A 279 -26.92 -10.96 4.05
C LYS A 279 -27.74 -10.15 3.05
N GLN A 280 -27.32 -8.93 2.76
CA GLN A 280 -28.04 -8.03 1.87
C GLN A 280 -27.75 -8.28 0.39
N TYR A 281 -26.51 -8.63 0.03
CA TYR A 281 -26.03 -8.65 -1.36
C TYR A 281 -25.41 -9.98 -1.82
N GLY A 282 -25.31 -11.00 -0.95
CA GLY A 282 -24.76 -12.33 -1.27
C GLY A 282 -23.35 -12.60 -0.73
N GLU A 283 -22.96 -13.88 -0.65
CA GLU A 283 -21.70 -14.31 -0.02
C GLU A 283 -20.45 -14.09 -0.88
N ASP A 284 -20.59 -13.99 -2.21
CA ASP A 284 -19.47 -13.88 -3.17
C ASP A 284 -18.82 -12.48 -3.23
N ALA A 285 -19.22 -11.57 -2.34
CA ALA A 285 -18.71 -10.21 -2.31
C ALA A 285 -17.21 -10.17 -1.96
N THR A 286 -16.41 -9.65 -2.88
CA THR A 286 -14.96 -9.38 -2.67
C THR A 286 -14.75 -7.96 -2.14
N PRO A 287 -13.64 -7.68 -1.43
CA PRO A 287 -13.30 -6.32 -0.99
C PRO A 287 -13.35 -5.28 -2.11
N GLN A 288 -12.95 -5.66 -3.32
CA GLN A 288 -13.05 -4.81 -4.52
C GLN A 288 -14.51 -4.47 -4.85
N THR A 289 -15.36 -5.49 -5.02
CA THR A 289 -16.77 -5.28 -5.40
C THR A 289 -17.54 -4.44 -4.38
N VAL A 290 -17.24 -4.62 -3.09
CA VAL A 290 -17.82 -3.81 -2.01
C VAL A 290 -17.27 -2.39 -2.06
N PHE A 291 -15.96 -2.21 -2.23
CA PHE A 291 -15.38 -0.87 -2.35
C PHE A 291 -16.00 -0.09 -3.50
N ASP A 292 -16.24 -0.72 -4.64
CA ASP A 292 -16.80 -0.07 -5.83
C ASP A 292 -18.26 0.37 -5.61
N SER A 293 -19.07 -0.47 -4.97
CA SER A 293 -20.52 -0.29 -4.80
C SER A 293 -20.95 0.39 -3.49
N ALA A 294 -20.11 0.36 -2.45
CA ALA A 294 -20.43 0.93 -1.15
C ALA A 294 -20.75 2.43 -1.24
N THR A 295 -21.79 2.81 -0.52
CA THR A 295 -22.24 4.19 -0.34
C THR A 295 -21.81 4.69 1.04
N GLY A 296 -22.01 5.98 1.32
CA GLY A 296 -21.64 6.52 2.63
C GLY A 296 -22.41 5.90 3.82
N LYS A 297 -23.61 5.35 3.58
CA LYS A 297 -24.39 4.60 4.58
C LYS A 297 -23.74 3.28 4.99
N ASP A 298 -22.83 2.77 4.16
CA ASP A 298 -22.13 1.52 4.41
C ASP A 298 -20.84 1.74 5.23
N LEU A 299 -20.43 2.99 5.44
CA LEU A 299 -19.31 3.29 6.32
C LEU A 299 -19.68 3.02 7.78
N ILE A 300 -18.77 2.37 8.50
CA ILE A 300 -18.99 2.09 9.92
C ILE A 300 -18.91 3.39 10.72
N ASN A 301 -19.85 3.55 11.65
CA ASN A 301 -20.03 4.73 12.49
C ASN A 301 -20.28 6.02 11.68
N SER A 302 -20.76 5.96 10.43
CA SER A 302 -21.24 7.15 9.71
C SER A 302 -22.70 7.43 10.06
N SER A 303 -23.14 8.68 9.88
CA SER A 303 -24.56 9.02 9.96
C SER A 303 -25.06 9.57 8.63
N HIS A 304 -24.36 10.56 8.08
CA HIS A 304 -24.73 11.24 6.84
C HIS A 304 -23.49 11.38 5.94
N ALA A 305 -22.80 10.26 5.71
CA ALA A 305 -21.65 10.24 4.83
C ALA A 305 -22.08 10.28 3.37
N ILE A 306 -21.41 11.14 2.60
CA ILE A 306 -21.62 11.35 1.17
C ILE A 306 -20.26 11.34 0.49
N SER A 307 -20.22 10.88 -0.77
CA SER A 307 -19.00 10.91 -1.56
C SER A 307 -18.52 12.36 -1.72
N PHE A 308 -17.27 12.63 -1.33
CA PHE A 308 -16.70 13.97 -1.46
C PHE A 308 -16.61 14.39 -2.94
N SER A 309 -16.39 13.44 -3.84
CA SER A 309 -16.34 13.69 -5.28
C SER A 309 -17.69 14.03 -5.88
N GLU A 310 -18.78 13.46 -5.35
CA GLU A 310 -20.14 13.79 -5.79
C GLU A 310 -20.43 15.27 -5.54
N ILE A 311 -20.10 15.76 -4.34
CA ILE A 311 -20.35 17.16 -3.97
C ILE A 311 -19.44 18.11 -4.75
N CYS A 312 -18.15 17.76 -4.91
CA CYS A 312 -17.26 18.54 -5.76
C CYS A 312 -17.80 18.67 -7.19
N ASN A 313 -18.25 17.56 -7.78
CA ASN A 313 -18.79 17.57 -9.14
C ASN A 313 -20.07 18.39 -9.25
N ARG A 314 -20.95 18.37 -8.24
CA ARG A 314 -22.14 19.25 -8.21
C ARG A 314 -21.74 20.73 -8.12
N ILE A 315 -20.79 21.10 -7.26
CA ILE A 315 -20.33 22.49 -7.16
C ILE A 315 -19.66 22.98 -8.45
N LEU A 316 -18.93 22.10 -9.15
CA LEU A 316 -18.22 22.45 -10.38
C LEU A 316 -19.14 22.51 -11.61
N ASN A 317 -20.21 21.70 -11.68
CA ASN A 317 -21.10 21.62 -12.85
C ASN A 317 -22.44 22.32 -12.66
N GLU A 318 -22.89 22.49 -11.42
CA GLU A 318 -24.14 23.15 -11.03
C GLU A 318 -23.81 24.43 -10.24
N SER A 319 -24.78 24.95 -9.46
CA SER A 319 -24.52 26.06 -8.54
C SER A 319 -24.47 25.57 -7.08
N ALA A 320 -23.74 26.31 -6.24
CA ALA A 320 -23.68 26.04 -4.80
C ALA A 320 -25.09 25.99 -4.17
N ASN A 321 -26.00 26.86 -4.61
CA ASN A 321 -27.38 26.90 -4.10
C ASN A 321 -28.15 25.61 -4.40
N VAL A 322 -28.02 25.09 -5.63
CA VAL A 322 -28.66 23.81 -6.03
C VAL A 322 -28.08 22.64 -5.22
N THR A 323 -26.78 22.66 -4.95
CA THR A 323 -26.13 21.64 -4.12
C THR A 323 -26.63 21.70 -2.68
N ILE A 324 -26.78 22.90 -2.11
CA ILE A 324 -27.33 23.12 -0.76
C ILE A 324 -28.77 22.61 -0.68
N GLU A 325 -29.61 22.95 -1.66
CA GLU A 325 -31.01 22.52 -1.71
C GLU A 325 -31.10 20.99 -1.71
N TYR A 326 -30.34 20.32 -2.58
CA TYR A 326 -30.27 18.86 -2.63
C TYR A 326 -29.86 18.25 -1.29
N LEU A 327 -28.75 18.71 -0.71
CA LEU A 327 -28.24 18.19 0.55
C LEU A 327 -29.20 18.44 1.73
N SER A 328 -29.94 19.55 1.68
CA SER A 328 -30.93 19.91 2.70
C SER A 328 -32.20 19.05 2.64
N THR A 329 -32.45 18.32 1.53
CA THR A 329 -33.56 17.35 1.44
C THR A 329 -33.28 16.03 2.16
N LEU A 330 -32.04 15.79 2.58
CA LEU A 330 -31.66 14.56 3.24
C LEU A 330 -32.11 14.58 4.71
N ASP A 331 -32.83 13.53 5.12
CA ASP A 331 -33.32 13.39 6.49
C ASP A 331 -32.19 13.44 7.52
N GLY A 332 -32.37 14.22 8.59
CA GLY A 332 -31.46 14.27 9.73
C GLY A 332 -30.24 15.21 9.59
N ILE A 333 -30.18 15.99 8.50
CA ILE A 333 -29.07 16.91 8.24
C ILE A 333 -29.36 18.33 8.74
N ASP A 334 -28.33 18.97 9.29
CA ASP A 334 -28.34 20.37 9.71
C ASP A 334 -28.02 21.29 8.54
N CYS A 335 -29.03 22.04 8.05
CA CYS A 335 -28.91 22.94 6.90
C CYS A 335 -27.81 23.99 7.09
N GLU A 336 -27.59 24.50 8.31
CA GLU A 336 -26.56 25.51 8.56
C GLU A 336 -25.16 24.93 8.34
N LYS A 337 -24.96 23.65 8.68
CA LYS A 337 -23.68 22.95 8.43
C LYS A 337 -23.49 22.66 6.95
N VAL A 338 -24.55 22.30 6.24
CA VAL A 338 -24.51 22.10 4.78
C VAL A 338 -24.07 23.39 4.10
N GLU A 339 -24.69 24.52 4.42
CA GLU A 339 -24.32 25.84 3.88
C GLU A 339 -22.84 26.14 4.17
N LYS A 340 -22.43 26.04 5.45
CA LYS A 340 -21.03 26.27 5.86
C LYS A 340 -20.03 25.38 5.11
N PHE A 341 -20.36 24.10 4.93
CA PHE A 341 -19.50 23.16 4.22
C PHE A 341 -19.42 23.47 2.72
N VAL A 342 -20.56 23.70 2.06
CA VAL A 342 -20.61 24.01 0.63
C VAL A 342 -19.87 25.31 0.33
N ASP A 343 -20.03 26.34 1.17
CA ASP A 343 -19.28 27.59 1.05
C ASP A 343 -17.78 27.37 1.25
N ALA A 344 -17.39 26.63 2.29
CA ALA A 344 -15.99 26.27 2.54
C ALA A 344 -15.37 25.50 1.36
N LEU A 345 -16.10 24.54 0.78
CA LEU A 345 -15.65 23.76 -0.37
C LEU A 345 -15.55 24.60 -1.64
N LYS A 346 -16.54 25.45 -1.91
CA LYS A 346 -16.48 26.42 -3.01
C LYS A 346 -15.25 27.33 -2.88
N ASN A 347 -14.97 27.81 -1.67
CA ASN A 347 -13.79 28.63 -1.42
C ASN A 347 -12.50 27.81 -1.61
N ALA A 348 -12.44 26.59 -1.07
CA ALA A 348 -11.31 25.68 -1.22
C ALA A 348 -10.95 25.41 -2.69
N LEU A 349 -11.95 25.16 -3.54
CA LEU A 349 -11.77 24.94 -4.98
C LEU A 349 -11.26 26.20 -5.72
N ASN A 350 -11.51 27.39 -5.17
CA ASN A 350 -11.08 28.68 -5.71
C ASN A 350 -9.76 29.20 -5.09
N ILE A 351 -9.14 28.47 -4.17
CA ILE A 351 -7.85 28.88 -3.58
C ILE A 351 -6.79 28.96 -4.68
N PRO A 352 -6.08 30.09 -4.82
CA PRO A 352 -4.98 30.21 -5.77
C PRO A 352 -3.78 29.37 -5.32
N VAL A 353 -3.33 28.48 -6.19
CA VAL A 353 -2.08 27.74 -6.10
C VAL A 353 -1.01 28.51 -6.85
N VAL A 354 0.08 28.85 -6.15
CA VAL A 354 1.24 29.50 -6.78
C VAL A 354 2.01 28.46 -7.58
N LEU A 355 2.21 28.71 -8.87
CA LEU A 355 2.98 27.87 -9.77
C LEU A 355 4.29 28.58 -10.10
N GLN A 356 5.42 27.90 -9.86
CA GLN A 356 6.76 28.37 -10.20
C GLN A 356 7.31 27.54 -11.36
N GLU A 357 7.70 28.20 -12.45
CA GLU A 357 8.39 27.55 -13.55
C GLU A 357 9.82 27.16 -13.16
N VAL A 358 10.19 25.92 -13.44
CA VAL A 358 11.55 25.39 -13.29
C VAL A 358 12.29 25.62 -14.60
N SER A 359 13.45 26.28 -14.50
CA SER A 359 14.34 26.57 -15.63
C SER A 359 14.75 25.29 -16.36
N HIS A 360 14.63 25.29 -17.70
CA HIS A 360 15.08 24.21 -18.56
C HIS A 360 16.55 23.82 -18.34
N LYS A 361 17.41 24.76 -17.93
CA LYS A 361 18.83 24.47 -17.63
C LYS A 361 19.04 23.38 -16.58
N ILE A 362 18.15 23.30 -15.59
CA ILE A 362 18.22 22.30 -14.51
C ILE A 362 17.83 20.91 -15.05
N VAL A 363 16.90 20.87 -16.00
CA VAL A 363 16.32 19.62 -16.55
C VAL A 363 17.17 19.04 -17.66
N ALA A 364 17.83 19.91 -18.44
CA ALA A 364 18.71 19.53 -19.54
C ALA A 364 19.99 18.78 -19.09
N ASP A 365 20.41 18.97 -17.82
CA ASP A 365 21.52 18.25 -17.21
C ASP A 365 21.01 17.18 -16.23
N GLN A 366 21.26 15.91 -16.55
CA GLN A 366 20.75 14.79 -15.75
C GLN A 366 21.28 14.79 -14.30
N VAL A 367 22.51 15.25 -14.08
CA VAL A 367 23.13 15.28 -12.74
C VAL A 367 22.49 16.39 -11.89
N GLU A 368 22.32 17.58 -12.46
CA GLU A 368 21.60 18.67 -11.83
C GLU A 368 20.14 18.29 -11.58
N TYR A 369 19.48 17.60 -12.52
CA TYR A 369 18.10 17.17 -12.37
C TYR A 369 17.93 16.20 -11.19
N ILE A 370 18.77 15.16 -11.10
CA ILE A 370 18.75 14.21 -9.98
C ILE A 370 19.07 14.92 -8.66
N ARG A 371 20.07 15.81 -8.64
CA ARG A 371 20.46 16.58 -7.45
C ARG A 371 19.35 17.52 -6.99
N TYR A 372 18.65 18.14 -7.93
CA TYR A 372 17.51 19.00 -7.69
C TYR A 372 16.36 18.19 -7.11
N PHE A 373 16.01 17.06 -7.72
CA PHE A 373 14.96 16.18 -7.25
C PHE A 373 15.26 15.60 -5.86
N GLY A 374 16.51 15.21 -5.57
CA GLY A 374 16.93 14.76 -4.23
C GLY A 374 16.83 15.84 -3.14
N ARG A 375 16.75 17.11 -3.52
CA ARG A 375 16.49 18.24 -2.60
C ARG A 375 15.00 18.58 -2.50
N LEU A 376 14.26 18.42 -3.60
CA LEU A 376 12.81 18.56 -3.66
C LEU A 376 12.14 17.46 -2.82
N GLY A 377 11.86 17.77 -1.56
CA GLY A 377 11.24 16.84 -0.61
C GLY A 377 11.94 16.74 0.73
N GLN A 378 13.08 17.41 0.93
CA GLN A 378 13.75 17.46 2.25
C GLN A 378 12.90 18.15 3.34
N GLY A 379 11.98 19.05 2.96
CA GLY A 379 11.03 19.67 3.88
C GLY A 379 9.74 18.88 4.13
N GLY A 380 9.58 17.70 3.53
CA GLY A 380 8.38 16.83 3.64
C GLY A 380 8.74 15.38 3.97
N THR A 381 8.02 14.41 3.40
CA THR A 381 8.39 12.99 3.54
C THR A 381 9.68 12.73 2.76
N ARG A 382 10.79 12.51 3.47
CA ARG A 382 12.11 12.27 2.88
C ARG A 382 12.07 11.06 1.93
N LEU A 383 12.77 11.18 0.80
CA LEU A 383 12.99 10.09 -0.16
C LEU A 383 14.12 9.19 0.38
N SER A 384 13.90 7.88 0.44
CA SER A 384 14.97 6.93 0.77
C SER A 384 15.96 6.76 -0.39
N ASP A 385 17.15 6.23 -0.13
CA ASP A 385 18.13 5.93 -1.20
C ASP A 385 17.57 4.89 -2.18
N ASP A 386 16.80 3.91 -1.70
CA ASP A 386 16.14 2.90 -2.53
C ASP A 386 15.04 3.53 -3.41
N GLU A 387 14.20 4.41 -2.86
CA GLU A 387 13.19 5.14 -3.63
C GLU A 387 13.83 6.07 -4.68
N LEU A 388 14.94 6.74 -4.34
CA LEU A 388 15.70 7.57 -5.28
C LEU A 388 16.34 6.72 -6.38
N THR A 389 16.90 5.56 -6.03
CA THR A 389 17.46 4.62 -7.00
C THR A 389 16.39 4.17 -7.99
N TYR A 390 15.20 3.79 -7.49
CA TYR A 390 14.06 3.45 -8.34
C TYR A 390 13.58 4.62 -9.21
N SER A 391 13.58 5.83 -8.66
CA SER A 391 13.24 7.06 -9.39
C SER A 391 14.18 7.34 -10.56
N ILE A 392 15.50 7.15 -10.37
CA ILE A 392 16.50 7.30 -11.44
C ILE A 392 16.30 6.23 -12.52
N ILE A 393 15.97 5.00 -12.13
CA ILE A 393 15.68 3.92 -13.09
C ILE A 393 14.46 4.28 -13.95
N LYS A 394 13.38 4.78 -13.34
CA LYS A 394 12.18 5.21 -14.09
C LYS A 394 12.45 6.40 -15.00
N LEU A 395 13.40 7.28 -14.65
CA LEU A 395 13.82 8.35 -15.55
C LEU A 395 14.41 7.77 -16.84
N SER A 396 15.31 6.77 -16.72
CA SER A 396 15.93 6.13 -17.88
C SER A 396 14.99 5.17 -18.62
N TYR A 397 14.10 4.47 -17.90
CA TYR A 397 13.19 3.46 -18.45
C TYR A 397 11.75 3.65 -17.94
N PRO A 398 11.01 4.65 -18.44
CA PRO A 398 9.68 5.01 -17.92
C PRO A 398 8.67 3.87 -17.90
N TYR A 399 8.73 2.98 -18.90
CA TYR A 399 7.81 1.85 -19.05
C TYR A 399 7.87 0.83 -17.89
N ILE A 400 8.96 0.80 -17.12
CA ILE A 400 9.14 -0.13 -15.99
C ILE A 400 8.04 0.05 -14.94
N HIS A 401 7.60 1.28 -14.71
CA HIS A 401 6.50 1.57 -13.80
C HIS A 401 5.21 0.83 -14.21
N ASP A 402 4.88 0.81 -15.50
CA ASP A 402 3.66 0.17 -15.98
C ASP A 402 3.77 -1.36 -15.94
N GLN A 403 4.96 -1.91 -16.21
CA GLN A 403 5.24 -3.34 -16.04
C GLN A 403 5.08 -3.78 -14.59
N MET A 404 5.67 -3.02 -13.66
CA MET A 404 5.57 -3.34 -12.25
C MET A 404 4.13 -3.21 -11.74
N ARG A 405 3.40 -2.18 -12.16
CA ARG A 405 1.96 -2.05 -11.89
C ARG A 405 1.17 -3.29 -12.32
N LYS A 406 1.45 -3.84 -13.51
CA LYS A 406 0.84 -5.09 -13.99
C LYS A 406 1.20 -6.27 -13.09
N ILE A 407 2.50 -6.48 -12.81
CA ILE A 407 2.99 -7.56 -11.93
C ILE A 407 2.33 -7.51 -10.54
N MET A 408 2.12 -6.32 -9.98
CA MET A 408 1.47 -6.13 -8.67
C MET A 408 -0.06 -6.35 -8.74
N ALA A 409 -0.70 -5.96 -9.84
CA ALA A 409 -2.14 -6.13 -10.05
C ALA A 409 -2.53 -7.60 -10.14
N ASP A 410 -1.72 -8.41 -10.84
CA ASP A 410 -1.94 -9.85 -11.04
C ASP A 410 -1.68 -10.68 -9.76
N GLY A 411 -1.28 -10.05 -8.66
CA GLY A 411 -1.03 -10.71 -7.37
C GLY A 411 0.30 -11.45 -7.29
N ILE A 412 0.95 -11.72 -8.43
CA ILE A 412 2.25 -12.39 -8.54
C ILE A 412 3.31 -11.63 -7.73
N GLY A 413 3.39 -10.31 -7.90
CA GLY A 413 4.35 -9.44 -7.22
C GLY A 413 4.06 -9.17 -5.74
N ARG A 414 2.91 -9.61 -5.20
CA ARG A 414 2.50 -9.35 -3.80
C ARG A 414 3.22 -10.24 -2.79
N ILE A 415 4.56 -10.24 -2.88
CA ILE A 415 5.51 -10.84 -1.94
C ILE A 415 6.59 -9.82 -1.50
N ALA A 416 6.71 -8.69 -2.21
CA ALA A 416 7.61 -7.58 -1.89
C ALA A 416 7.09 -6.26 -2.50
N SER A 417 7.73 -5.12 -2.19
CA SER A 417 7.38 -3.85 -2.81
C SER A 417 7.90 -3.72 -4.25
N GLU A 418 7.28 -2.85 -5.06
CA GLU A 418 7.78 -2.53 -6.41
C GLU A 418 9.25 -2.07 -6.41
N VAL A 419 9.63 -1.28 -5.40
CA VAL A 419 11.01 -0.80 -5.21
C VAL A 419 11.93 -2.00 -5.01
N ASP A 420 11.60 -2.91 -4.10
CA ASP A 420 12.43 -4.08 -3.80
C ASP A 420 12.61 -4.97 -5.01
N LEU A 421 11.53 -5.24 -5.75
CA LEU A 421 11.57 -6.11 -6.93
C LEU A 421 12.45 -5.54 -8.06
N VAL A 422 12.41 -4.23 -8.28
CA VAL A 422 13.24 -3.58 -9.31
C VAL A 422 14.71 -3.52 -8.88
N LEU A 423 14.98 -3.22 -7.61
CA LEU A 423 16.35 -3.24 -7.09
C LEU A 423 16.94 -4.65 -7.09
N ALA A 424 16.13 -5.67 -6.76
CA ALA A 424 16.52 -7.08 -6.88
C ALA A 424 16.89 -7.44 -8.32
N ALA A 425 16.08 -7.05 -9.30
CA ALA A 425 16.35 -7.31 -10.71
C ALA A 425 17.68 -6.68 -11.17
N ILE A 426 18.01 -5.46 -10.76
CA ILE A 426 19.32 -4.86 -11.05
C ILE A 426 20.44 -5.58 -10.31
N ARG A 427 20.24 -5.91 -9.03
CA ARG A 427 21.25 -6.63 -8.23
C ARG A 427 21.61 -7.96 -8.88
N VAL A 428 20.61 -8.72 -9.32
CA VAL A 428 20.77 -9.98 -10.06
C VAL A 428 21.49 -9.74 -11.39
N SER A 429 21.09 -8.71 -12.14
CA SER A 429 21.71 -8.37 -13.44
C SER A 429 23.21 -8.08 -13.29
N LYS A 430 23.58 -7.25 -12.31
CA LYS A 430 24.99 -6.91 -12.01
C LYS A 430 25.80 -8.13 -11.57
N THR A 431 25.15 -9.07 -10.88
CA THR A 431 25.79 -10.29 -10.37
C THR A 431 26.08 -11.30 -11.46
N LEU A 432 25.14 -11.48 -12.40
CA LEU A 432 25.27 -12.45 -13.48
C LEU A 432 26.09 -11.90 -14.66
N GLU A 433 26.06 -10.59 -14.91
CA GLU A 433 26.76 -9.95 -16.03
C GLU A 433 27.71 -8.83 -15.54
N PRO A 434 28.70 -9.11 -14.67
CA PRO A 434 29.59 -8.09 -14.15
C PRO A 434 30.49 -7.50 -15.24
N TRP A 435 30.90 -6.24 -15.08
CA TRP A 435 31.83 -5.57 -16.00
C TRP A 435 33.30 -5.75 -15.58
N GLU A 436 34.22 -5.45 -16.50
CA GLU A 436 35.66 -5.58 -16.25
C GLU A 436 36.10 -4.69 -15.07
N LYS A 437 36.94 -5.23 -14.17
CA LYS A 437 37.48 -4.53 -12.98
C LYS A 437 36.44 -4.11 -11.92
N ALA A 438 35.19 -4.54 -12.03
CA ALA A 438 34.18 -4.32 -11.01
C ALA A 438 34.63 -4.89 -9.66
N LYS A 439 34.52 -4.10 -8.59
CA LYS A 439 34.77 -4.60 -7.23
C LYS A 439 33.59 -5.45 -6.78
N GLU A 440 33.84 -6.39 -5.88
CA GLU A 440 32.81 -7.31 -5.39
C GLU A 440 31.56 -6.58 -4.86
N TRP A 441 31.74 -5.56 -4.01
CA TRP A 441 30.64 -4.76 -3.49
C TRP A 441 29.84 -4.01 -4.57
N GLU A 442 30.45 -3.72 -5.72
CA GLU A 442 29.74 -3.15 -6.86
C GLU A 442 28.91 -4.20 -7.60
N ILE A 443 29.36 -5.46 -7.62
CA ILE A 443 28.71 -6.58 -8.32
C ILE A 443 27.49 -7.05 -7.53
N ILE A 444 27.71 -7.46 -6.27
CA ILE A 444 26.69 -8.16 -5.45
C ILE A 444 25.99 -7.26 -4.43
N GLY A 445 26.48 -6.04 -4.22
CA GLY A 445 25.86 -5.08 -3.33
C GLY A 445 24.52 -4.58 -3.88
N ARG A 446 23.60 -4.26 -2.96
CA ARG A 446 22.31 -3.66 -3.30
C ARG A 446 22.54 -2.36 -4.11
N PRO A 447 21.79 -2.12 -5.21
CA PRO A 447 21.96 -0.93 -6.02
C PRO A 447 21.66 0.34 -5.22
N ASN A 448 22.40 1.40 -5.53
CA ASN A 448 22.23 2.74 -4.96
C ASN A 448 22.20 3.79 -6.07
N PRO A 449 21.87 5.07 -5.77
CA PRO A 449 21.69 6.10 -6.79
C PRO A 449 22.89 6.24 -7.73
N LYS A 450 24.11 6.24 -7.16
CA LYS A 450 25.35 6.35 -7.92
C LYS A 450 25.53 5.19 -8.91
N SER A 451 25.19 3.97 -8.49
CA SER A 451 25.41 2.77 -9.30
C SER A 451 24.49 2.68 -10.52
N VAL A 452 23.28 3.27 -10.47
CA VAL A 452 22.29 3.19 -11.55
C VAL A 452 22.40 4.35 -12.54
N THR A 453 22.96 5.49 -12.15
CA THR A 453 23.26 6.59 -13.11
C THR A 453 24.23 6.14 -14.21
N GLN A 454 25.12 5.19 -13.92
CA GLN A 454 26.11 4.64 -14.84
C GLN A 454 25.68 3.30 -15.45
N LEU A 455 24.38 2.97 -15.44
CA LEU A 455 23.90 1.67 -15.92
C LEU A 455 24.06 1.52 -17.44
N HIS A 456 23.82 2.58 -18.20
CA HIS A 456 23.97 2.63 -19.66
C HIS A 456 25.43 2.43 -20.12
N ASP A 457 26.40 2.80 -19.28
CA ASP A 457 27.83 2.54 -19.54
C ASP A 457 28.16 1.03 -19.43
N LYS A 458 27.24 0.22 -18.89
CA LYS A 458 27.40 -1.20 -18.59
C LYS A 458 26.44 -2.04 -19.43
N ASN A 459 26.66 -2.02 -20.75
CA ASN A 459 25.83 -2.66 -21.78
C ASN A 459 25.36 -4.10 -21.46
N ALA A 460 26.17 -4.93 -20.81
CA ALA A 460 25.79 -6.31 -20.45
C ALA A 460 24.79 -6.35 -19.27
N VAL A 461 25.05 -5.57 -18.22
CA VAL A 461 24.15 -5.42 -17.06
C VAL A 461 22.81 -4.85 -17.49
N GLU A 462 22.84 -3.77 -18.29
CA GLU A 462 21.63 -3.15 -18.81
C GLU A 462 20.80 -4.16 -19.61
N ARG A 463 21.43 -4.87 -20.57
CA ARG A 463 20.73 -5.87 -21.38
C ARG A 463 20.07 -6.96 -20.51
N LYS A 464 20.76 -7.45 -19.47
CA LYS A 464 20.19 -8.44 -18.56
C LYS A 464 19.03 -7.88 -17.73
N PHE A 465 19.15 -6.64 -17.28
CA PHE A 465 18.07 -5.96 -16.57
C PHE A 465 16.83 -5.77 -17.44
N LEU A 466 16.99 -5.42 -18.71
CA LEU A 466 15.88 -5.31 -19.67
C LEU A 466 15.31 -6.69 -20.07
N GLU A 467 16.06 -7.78 -19.97
CA GLU A 467 15.52 -9.15 -20.12
C GLU A 467 14.62 -9.53 -18.92
N LEU A 468 15.00 -9.09 -17.72
CA LEU A 468 14.21 -9.28 -16.50
C LEU A 468 12.90 -8.48 -16.56
N ILE A 469 12.96 -7.22 -17.02
CA ILE A 469 11.82 -6.30 -17.13
C ILE A 469 11.76 -5.72 -18.56
N PRO A 470 11.19 -6.46 -19.53
CA PRO A 470 11.17 -6.07 -20.93
C PRO A 470 10.18 -4.94 -21.20
N LYS A 471 10.41 -4.22 -22.30
CA LYS A 471 9.48 -3.22 -22.82
C LYS A 471 8.35 -3.91 -23.61
N GLY A 472 7.11 -3.48 -23.41
CA GLY A 472 5.95 -3.97 -24.17
C GLY A 472 5.11 -4.99 -23.39
N SER A 473 4.38 -5.87 -24.09
CA SER A 473 3.48 -6.83 -23.44
C SER A 473 4.12 -8.19 -23.11
N GLU A 474 5.41 -8.36 -23.40
CA GLU A 474 6.13 -9.61 -23.18
C GLU A 474 6.30 -9.90 -21.68
N THR A 475 6.03 -11.15 -21.28
CA THR A 475 6.31 -11.60 -19.91
C THR A 475 7.83 -11.61 -19.69
N GLY A 476 8.28 -10.81 -18.71
CA GLY A 476 9.69 -10.73 -18.32
C GLY A 476 10.19 -11.97 -17.57
N LEU A 477 11.51 -12.11 -17.48
CA LEU A 477 12.09 -13.15 -16.62
C LEU A 477 11.74 -12.92 -15.14
N LEU A 478 11.66 -11.67 -14.69
CA LEU A 478 11.26 -11.35 -13.32
C LEU A 478 9.84 -11.85 -13.02
N GLU A 479 8.86 -11.52 -13.87
CA GLU A 479 7.46 -11.96 -13.71
C GLU A 479 7.36 -13.50 -13.64
N THR A 480 8.09 -14.19 -14.52
CA THR A 480 8.14 -15.66 -14.54
C THR A 480 8.78 -16.22 -13.26
N SER A 481 9.91 -15.65 -12.82
CA SER A 481 10.60 -16.06 -11.60
C SER A 481 9.73 -15.83 -10.37
N LEU A 482 9.05 -14.69 -10.26
CA LEU A 482 8.15 -14.38 -9.15
C LEU A 482 6.96 -15.35 -9.10
N LYS A 483 6.39 -15.68 -10.27
CA LYS A 483 5.34 -16.70 -10.34
C LYS A 483 5.84 -18.05 -9.84
N ASN A 484 7.00 -18.51 -10.31
CA ASN A 484 7.58 -19.78 -9.87
C ASN A 484 7.88 -19.80 -8.37
N ILE A 485 8.44 -18.71 -7.82
CA ILE A 485 8.70 -18.56 -6.39
C ILE A 485 7.38 -18.62 -5.61
N ARG A 486 6.36 -17.87 -6.04
CA ARG A 486 5.06 -17.84 -5.37
C ARG A 486 4.38 -19.20 -5.42
N ASP A 487 4.31 -19.84 -6.57
CA ASP A 487 3.70 -21.17 -6.74
C ASP A 487 4.45 -22.22 -5.89
N THR A 488 5.78 -22.11 -5.83
CA THR A 488 6.63 -22.99 -5.02
C THR A 488 6.46 -22.79 -3.52
N LEU A 489 6.29 -21.54 -3.07
CA LEU A 489 6.23 -21.21 -1.65
C LEU A 489 4.81 -21.16 -1.09
N THR A 490 3.76 -21.14 -1.90
CA THR A 490 2.38 -21.03 -1.41
C THR A 490 1.90 -22.35 -0.81
N TYR A 491 1.35 -22.31 0.40
CA TYR A 491 0.74 -23.47 1.04
C TYR A 491 -0.51 -23.92 0.27
N ASP A 492 -0.53 -25.20 -0.07
CA ASP A 492 -1.72 -25.92 -0.52
C ASP A 492 -1.73 -27.29 0.17
N ILE A 493 -2.86 -27.70 0.73
CA ILE A 493 -2.93 -28.93 1.51
C ILE A 493 -2.63 -30.20 0.67
N SER A 494 -2.93 -30.16 -0.63
CA SER A 494 -2.79 -31.32 -1.54
C SER A 494 -1.52 -31.26 -2.38
N ASP A 495 -1.19 -30.10 -2.92
CA ASP A 495 -0.05 -29.90 -3.84
C ASP A 495 1.25 -29.53 -3.09
N ASN A 496 1.16 -28.61 -2.12
CA ASN A 496 2.32 -28.07 -1.42
C ASN A 496 2.11 -27.93 0.10
N PRO A 497 2.05 -29.04 0.85
CA PRO A 497 1.73 -29.01 2.27
C PRO A 497 2.83 -28.38 3.13
N ARG A 498 4.01 -28.07 2.56
CA ARG A 498 5.13 -27.39 3.22
C ARG A 498 5.15 -25.89 3.00
N GLY A 499 4.35 -25.40 2.06
CA GLY A 499 4.32 -23.99 1.71
C GLY A 499 3.91 -23.09 2.88
N LEU A 500 3.97 -21.80 2.62
CA LEU A 500 3.70 -20.71 3.53
C LEU A 500 2.27 -20.21 3.30
N PRO A 501 1.51 -19.92 4.37
CA PRO A 501 0.22 -19.24 4.21
C PRO A 501 0.46 -17.83 3.66
N ALA A 502 -0.55 -17.26 2.96
CA ALA A 502 -0.45 -15.93 2.35
C ALA A 502 0.04 -14.84 3.34
N MET A 503 -0.38 -14.92 4.60
CA MET A 503 0.04 -14.01 5.68
C MET A 503 1.55 -14.01 5.95
N LEU A 504 2.21 -15.18 5.81
CA LEU A 504 3.65 -15.32 6.01
C LEU A 504 4.42 -14.97 4.73
N LEU A 505 3.90 -15.30 3.54
CA LEU A 505 4.47 -14.87 2.25
C LEU A 505 4.58 -13.34 2.14
N ALA A 506 3.64 -12.61 2.73
CA ALA A 506 3.63 -11.14 2.79
C ALA A 506 4.80 -10.54 3.58
N ARG A 507 5.46 -11.35 4.43
CA ARG A 507 6.41 -10.93 5.47
C ARG A 507 7.81 -11.49 5.22
N LEU A 508 8.11 -11.86 3.97
CA LEU A 508 9.45 -12.27 3.59
C LEU A 508 10.38 -11.05 3.59
N PRO A 509 11.57 -11.12 4.22
CA PRO A 509 12.52 -10.02 4.18
C PRO A 509 13.05 -9.81 2.76
N HIS A 510 13.27 -8.55 2.35
CA HIS A 510 13.69 -8.25 0.97
C HIS A 510 14.99 -8.95 0.59
N GLU A 511 15.90 -9.21 1.53
CA GLU A 511 17.17 -9.88 1.24
C GLU A 511 16.96 -11.33 0.81
N LEU A 512 15.97 -12.00 1.40
CA LEU A 512 15.59 -13.34 0.98
C LEU A 512 14.94 -13.29 -0.41
N ILE A 513 14.09 -12.29 -0.68
CA ILE A 513 13.48 -12.11 -2.01
C ILE A 513 14.54 -11.90 -3.08
N ASP A 514 15.56 -11.06 -2.84
CA ASP A 514 16.71 -10.88 -3.75
C ASP A 514 17.37 -12.22 -4.08
N VAL A 515 17.61 -13.07 -3.06
CA VAL A 515 18.25 -14.39 -3.20
C VAL A 515 17.36 -15.37 -3.97
N LEU A 516 16.06 -15.41 -3.65
CA LEU A 516 15.11 -16.30 -4.33
C LEU A 516 14.96 -15.92 -5.81
N ILE A 517 14.92 -14.62 -6.14
CA ILE A 517 14.93 -14.16 -7.53
C ILE A 517 16.24 -14.57 -8.21
N LEU A 518 17.39 -14.41 -7.55
CA LEU A 518 18.67 -14.84 -8.10
C LEU A 518 18.69 -16.35 -8.40
N PHE A 519 18.23 -17.19 -7.46
CA PHE A 519 18.12 -18.64 -7.66
C PHE A 519 17.24 -18.94 -8.87
N ALA A 520 16.04 -18.35 -8.93
CA ALA A 520 15.09 -18.62 -10.00
C ALA A 520 15.61 -18.16 -11.38
N VAL A 521 16.30 -17.03 -11.44
CA VAL A 521 16.91 -16.50 -12.68
C VAL A 521 18.07 -17.38 -13.14
N LYS A 522 18.88 -17.87 -12.19
CA LYS A 522 20.04 -18.74 -12.49
C LYS A 522 19.64 -20.10 -13.06
N GLN A 523 18.52 -20.67 -12.60
CA GLN A 523 17.98 -21.92 -13.15
C GLN A 523 17.45 -21.75 -14.59
N GLY A 524 17.05 -20.53 -14.96
CA GLY A 524 16.59 -20.19 -16.31
C GLY A 524 15.09 -20.34 -16.53
N ARG A 525 14.59 -19.69 -17.60
CA ARG A 525 13.15 -19.56 -17.90
C ARG A 525 12.40 -20.88 -18.07
N HIS A 526 13.08 -21.91 -18.57
CA HIS A 526 12.48 -23.22 -18.89
C HIS A 526 12.70 -24.28 -17.82
N HIS A 527 13.28 -23.91 -16.68
CA HIS A 527 13.48 -24.85 -15.57
C HIS A 527 12.14 -25.37 -15.05
N SER A 528 12.03 -26.70 -14.96
CA SER A 528 10.86 -27.37 -14.38
C SER A 528 11.01 -27.39 -12.86
N TRP A 529 10.14 -26.67 -12.15
CA TRP A 529 10.13 -26.64 -10.69
C TRP A 529 9.45 -27.89 -10.12
N GLU A 530 10.20 -28.98 -10.14
CA GLU A 530 9.74 -30.29 -9.67
C GLU A 530 9.54 -30.31 -8.14
N LYS A 531 8.95 -31.39 -7.64
CA LYS A 531 8.61 -31.53 -6.21
C LYS A 531 9.82 -31.36 -5.28
N ASP A 532 11.00 -31.78 -5.72
CA ASP A 532 12.23 -31.68 -4.93
C ASP A 532 12.75 -30.25 -4.87
N ASP A 533 12.73 -29.52 -5.99
CA ASP A 533 13.04 -28.08 -6.02
C ASP A 533 12.10 -27.30 -5.11
N ARG A 534 10.80 -27.62 -5.18
CA ARG A 534 9.79 -26.96 -4.35
C ARG A 534 10.05 -27.19 -2.87
N THR A 535 10.33 -28.45 -2.51
CA THR A 535 10.65 -28.83 -1.14
C THR A 535 11.90 -28.11 -0.65
N MET A 536 12.96 -28.11 -1.45
CA MET A 536 14.23 -27.47 -1.10
C MET A 536 14.09 -25.96 -0.93
N LEU A 537 13.38 -25.27 -1.83
CA LEU A 537 13.17 -23.82 -1.74
C LEU A 537 12.33 -23.47 -0.51
N CYS A 538 11.30 -24.27 -0.18
CA CYS A 538 10.54 -24.13 1.05
C CYS A 538 11.42 -24.33 2.29
N SER A 539 12.21 -25.41 2.34
CA SER A 539 13.13 -25.69 3.44
C SER A 539 14.10 -24.54 3.67
N PHE A 540 14.73 -24.04 2.60
CA PHE A 540 15.68 -22.93 2.67
C PHE A 540 15.02 -21.63 3.12
N THR A 541 13.83 -21.32 2.60
CA THR A 541 13.04 -20.15 3.00
C THR A 541 12.71 -20.20 4.48
N LEU A 542 12.25 -21.34 4.99
CA LEU A 542 11.92 -21.51 6.41
C LEU A 542 13.17 -21.47 7.30
N TYR A 543 14.26 -22.08 6.86
CA TYR A 543 15.56 -21.96 7.54
C TYR A 543 15.95 -20.48 7.69
N TRP A 544 15.86 -19.71 6.60
CA TRP A 544 16.17 -18.29 6.60
C TRP A 544 15.29 -17.51 7.56
N LEU A 545 13.98 -17.73 7.52
CA LEU A 545 13.02 -17.00 8.35
C LEU A 545 13.20 -17.25 9.85
N PHE A 546 13.71 -18.42 10.23
CA PHE A 546 13.81 -18.83 11.64
C PHE A 546 15.21 -18.70 12.23
N PHE A 547 16.27 -18.81 11.41
CA PHE A 547 17.62 -19.02 11.93
C PHE A 547 18.70 -18.07 11.38
N VAL A 548 18.44 -17.34 10.29
CA VAL A 548 19.38 -16.31 9.81
C VAL A 548 19.29 -15.07 10.71
N ARG A 549 20.44 -14.66 11.27
CA ARG A 549 20.58 -13.50 12.16
C ARG A 549 20.84 -12.21 11.39
N ASN A 550 21.68 -12.32 10.36
CA ASN A 550 22.11 -11.19 9.56
C ASN A 550 21.71 -11.40 8.09
N HIS A 551 20.53 -10.91 7.74
CA HIS A 551 19.94 -11.05 6.40
C HIS A 551 20.82 -10.43 5.30
N GLU A 552 21.43 -9.26 5.57
CA GLU A 552 22.32 -8.59 4.61
C GLU A 552 23.56 -9.44 4.28
N LYS A 553 24.25 -9.98 5.30
CA LYS A 553 25.41 -10.86 5.12
C LYS A 553 25.04 -12.19 4.49
N ALA A 554 23.90 -12.77 4.87
CA ALA A 554 23.40 -14.01 4.27
C ALA A 554 23.16 -13.84 2.76
N ALA A 555 22.51 -12.73 2.37
CA ALA A 555 22.30 -12.43 0.95
C ALA A 555 23.61 -12.15 0.24
N TRP A 556 24.54 -11.42 0.87
CA TRP A 556 25.88 -11.23 0.33
C TRP A 556 26.56 -12.57 -0.02
N ARG A 557 26.61 -13.50 0.93
CA ARG A 557 27.20 -14.83 0.73
C ARG A 557 26.46 -15.65 -0.33
N ALA A 558 25.13 -15.65 -0.34
CA ALA A 558 24.35 -16.32 -1.39
C ALA A 558 24.71 -15.80 -2.78
N PHE A 559 24.78 -14.48 -2.95
CA PHE A 559 25.15 -13.85 -4.21
C PHE A 559 26.58 -14.18 -4.65
N GLN A 560 27.54 -14.29 -3.72
CA GLN A 560 28.91 -14.74 -4.03
C GLN A 560 28.93 -16.15 -4.63
N HIS A 561 28.20 -17.10 -4.02
CA HIS A 561 28.17 -18.49 -4.46
C HIS A 561 27.45 -18.69 -5.78
N VAL A 562 26.25 -18.12 -5.92
CA VAL A 562 25.37 -18.34 -7.08
C VAL A 562 25.93 -17.70 -8.36
N ARG A 563 26.79 -16.69 -8.21
CA ARG A 563 27.50 -16.08 -9.34
C ARG A 563 28.33 -17.10 -10.12
N ASN A 564 28.90 -18.12 -9.46
CA ASN A 564 29.73 -19.12 -10.12
C ASN A 564 28.97 -19.83 -11.25
N GLU A 565 29.61 -20.03 -12.41
CA GLU A 565 28.95 -20.60 -13.61
C GLU A 565 28.39 -22.00 -13.36
N GLY A 566 29.09 -22.83 -12.58
CA GLY A 566 28.68 -24.20 -12.23
C GLY A 566 27.68 -24.30 -11.08
N TRP A 567 27.20 -23.19 -10.52
CA TRP A 567 26.21 -23.23 -9.45
C TRP A 567 24.83 -23.59 -10.00
N PHE A 568 24.18 -24.58 -9.39
CA PHE A 568 22.78 -24.95 -9.62
C PHE A 568 22.07 -25.12 -8.27
N LEU A 569 20.77 -24.87 -8.27
CA LEU A 569 19.96 -25.10 -7.07
C LEU A 569 19.91 -26.60 -6.77
N GLY A 570 20.43 -27.00 -5.62
CA GLY A 570 20.53 -28.40 -5.20
C GLY A 570 20.90 -28.52 -3.72
N GLN A 571 20.60 -29.68 -3.12
CA GLN A 571 20.78 -29.92 -1.68
C GLN A 571 22.20 -29.64 -1.21
N VAL A 572 23.22 -30.05 -1.99
CA VAL A 572 24.64 -29.81 -1.68
C VAL A 572 24.98 -28.32 -1.71
N ALA A 573 24.46 -27.56 -2.67
CA ALA A 573 24.71 -26.13 -2.79
C ALA A 573 24.09 -25.35 -1.62
N ILE A 574 22.86 -25.71 -1.25
CA ILE A 574 22.18 -25.12 -0.08
C ILE A 574 22.87 -25.51 1.23
N TYR A 575 23.29 -26.76 1.38
CA TYR A 575 24.05 -27.21 2.54
C TYR A 575 25.33 -26.40 2.72
N ARG A 576 26.12 -26.21 1.65
CA ARG A 576 27.36 -25.39 1.69
C ARG A 576 27.07 -23.95 2.15
N LEU A 577 26.02 -23.33 1.62
CA LEU A 577 25.61 -21.99 2.05
C LEU A 577 25.26 -21.94 3.54
N ILE A 578 24.48 -22.91 4.02
CA ILE A 578 24.08 -22.97 5.44
C ILE A 578 25.30 -23.21 6.34
N SER A 579 26.19 -24.12 5.98
CA SER A 579 27.42 -24.38 6.73
C SER A 579 28.26 -23.10 6.87
N GLU A 580 28.45 -22.35 5.78
CA GLU A 580 29.15 -21.06 5.86
C GLU A 580 28.39 -20.04 6.71
N TYR A 581 27.06 -20.03 6.67
CA TYR A 581 26.29 -19.12 7.52
C TYR A 581 26.47 -19.43 9.00
N GLU A 582 26.51 -20.70 9.38
CA GLU A 582 26.76 -21.14 10.75
C GLU A 582 28.22 -20.86 11.17
N GLU A 583 29.20 -21.11 10.28
CA GLU A 583 30.63 -20.87 10.54
C GLU A 583 30.98 -19.38 10.70
N ASP A 584 30.35 -18.51 9.91
CA ASP A 584 30.61 -17.05 9.92
C ASP A 584 29.69 -16.25 10.87
N ASP A 585 28.96 -16.93 11.76
CA ASP A 585 27.97 -16.35 12.69
C ASP A 585 26.91 -15.46 11.99
N ILE A 586 26.54 -15.84 10.76
CA ILE A 586 25.47 -15.21 9.97
C ILE A 586 24.11 -15.81 10.36
N ALA A 587 24.08 -17.10 10.69
CA ALA A 587 22.93 -17.83 11.18
C ALA A 587 23.25 -18.56 12.49
N TYR A 588 22.22 -18.86 13.28
CA TYR A 588 22.41 -19.67 14.48
C TYR A 588 22.77 -21.11 14.10
N PHE A 589 23.69 -21.72 14.84
CA PHE A 589 23.93 -23.16 14.79
C PHE A 589 22.73 -23.89 15.42
N ILE A 590 21.92 -24.60 14.63
CA ILE A 590 20.63 -25.14 15.11
C ILE A 590 20.69 -26.59 15.63
N PRO A 591 19.85 -27.00 16.60
CA PRO A 591 19.78 -28.38 17.08
C PRO A 591 19.50 -29.38 15.98
N ARG A 592 20.33 -30.42 15.88
CA ARG A 592 20.11 -31.55 14.99
C ARG A 592 19.29 -32.62 15.73
N GLU A 593 18.84 -33.66 15.01
CA GLU A 593 17.99 -34.72 15.60
C GLU A 593 18.64 -35.39 16.83
N ASP A 594 19.96 -35.61 16.79
CA ASP A 594 20.73 -36.20 17.90
C ASP A 594 20.73 -35.33 19.17
N ASP A 595 20.56 -34.01 19.03
CA ASP A 595 20.51 -33.06 20.14
C ASP A 595 19.14 -33.06 20.82
N LEU A 596 18.06 -33.38 20.10
CA LEU A 596 16.69 -33.32 20.62
C LEU A 596 16.46 -34.27 21.78
N ASN A 597 17.07 -35.46 21.75
CA ASN A 597 16.97 -36.41 22.86
C ASN A 597 17.61 -35.85 24.13
N LYS A 598 18.80 -35.23 24.01
CA LYS A 598 19.48 -34.59 25.14
C LYS A 598 18.67 -33.44 25.73
N LEU A 599 18.09 -32.60 24.87
CA LEU A 599 17.23 -31.50 25.29
C LEU A 599 15.95 -31.99 25.96
N GLN A 600 15.36 -33.07 25.45
CA GLN A 600 14.19 -33.68 26.08
C GLN A 600 14.54 -34.27 27.45
N ASP A 601 15.70 -34.92 27.58
CA ASP A 601 16.20 -35.43 28.87
C ASP A 601 16.49 -34.31 29.86
N GLU A 602 17.06 -33.17 29.43
CA GLU A 602 17.25 -31.95 30.25
C GLU A 602 15.90 -31.50 30.84
N VAL A 603 14.88 -31.36 29.99
CA VAL A 603 13.55 -30.91 30.41
C VAL A 603 12.85 -31.95 31.30
N MET A 604 13.06 -33.25 31.08
CA MET A 604 12.43 -34.30 31.89
C MET A 604 13.16 -34.60 33.20
N CYS A 605 14.48 -34.38 33.28
CA CYS A 605 15.31 -34.76 34.43
C CYS A 605 15.74 -33.58 35.30
N GLU A 606 16.05 -32.42 34.72
CA GLU A 606 16.55 -31.25 35.49
C GLU A 606 15.41 -30.38 35.99
N VAL A 607 14.41 -30.09 35.13
CA VAL A 607 13.18 -29.36 35.52
C VAL A 607 12.33 -30.16 36.52
N VAL A 608 12.61 -31.45 36.72
CA VAL A 608 11.94 -32.29 37.74
C VAL A 608 12.74 -32.39 39.04
N LYS A 609 14.08 -32.26 39.02
CA LYS A 609 14.94 -32.35 40.22
C LYS A 609 15.01 -31.04 41.02
N GLU A 610 15.05 -29.88 40.36
CA GLU A 610 15.00 -28.55 41.01
C GLU A 610 13.63 -27.87 40.84
N GLY A 611 12.60 -28.66 40.52
CA GLY A 611 11.48 -28.24 39.67
C GLY A 611 10.62 -27.04 40.08
N TYR A 612 10.82 -26.43 41.23
CA TYR A 612 10.17 -25.16 41.59
C TYR A 612 11.04 -23.92 41.34
N ILE A 613 12.24 -24.09 40.77
CA ILE A 613 13.10 -23.01 40.28
C ILE A 613 12.96 -22.95 38.75
N LEU A 614 12.52 -21.80 38.25
CA LEU A 614 12.47 -21.54 36.82
C LEU A 614 13.87 -21.26 36.28
N HIS A 615 14.24 -21.92 35.19
CA HIS A 615 15.52 -21.71 34.53
C HIS A 615 15.57 -20.33 33.86
N SER A 616 16.74 -19.69 33.95
CA SER A 616 17.01 -18.45 33.24
C SER A 616 17.07 -18.66 31.73
N TRP A 617 17.16 -17.57 30.95
CA TRP A 617 17.35 -17.69 29.50
C TRP A 617 18.59 -18.54 29.20
N VAL A 618 19.74 -18.27 29.82
CA VAL A 618 21.01 -18.98 29.57
C VAL A 618 20.94 -20.46 29.97
N ASP A 619 20.14 -20.79 31.00
CA ASP A 619 20.06 -22.16 31.51
C ASP A 619 19.11 -23.07 30.73
N ARG A 620 18.17 -22.51 29.95
CA ARG A 620 17.25 -23.31 29.15
C ARG A 620 17.94 -23.90 27.92
N PHE A 621 17.72 -25.19 27.68
CA PHE A 621 18.21 -25.89 26.48
C PHE A 621 19.74 -25.93 26.37
N LYS A 622 20.46 -25.72 27.47
CA LYS A 622 21.93 -25.64 27.46
C LYS A 622 22.60 -26.99 27.24
N ALA A 623 21.90 -28.11 27.47
CA ALA A 623 22.48 -29.45 27.34
C ALA A 623 22.91 -29.79 25.90
N ALA A 624 22.42 -29.05 24.90
CA ALA A 624 22.84 -29.18 23.52
C ALA A 624 23.99 -28.24 23.11
N ASP A 625 24.38 -27.28 23.94
CA ASP A 625 25.50 -26.38 23.63
C ASP A 625 26.82 -27.15 23.70
N LEU A 626 27.61 -27.08 22.62
CA LEU A 626 28.84 -27.87 22.47
C LEU A 626 30.06 -27.10 22.96
N ASP A 627 30.17 -25.83 22.55
CA ASP A 627 31.29 -24.96 22.91
C ASP A 627 30.90 -23.46 22.79
N ARG A 628 31.90 -22.58 22.79
CA ARG A 628 31.68 -21.13 22.73
C ARG A 628 31.00 -20.67 21.44
N ASP A 629 31.26 -21.36 20.34
CA ASP A 629 30.90 -20.94 18.98
C ASP A 629 29.75 -21.82 18.42
N ARG A 630 29.65 -23.08 18.84
CA ARG A 630 28.59 -24.02 18.45
C ARG A 630 27.57 -24.21 19.57
N LYS A 631 26.48 -23.45 19.49
CA LYS A 631 25.42 -23.42 20.51
C LYS A 631 24.01 -23.74 19.96
N PRO A 632 23.73 -25.02 19.66
CA PRO A 632 22.38 -25.50 19.36
C PRO A 632 21.28 -24.98 20.30
N GLY A 633 21.53 -25.00 21.61
CA GLY A 633 20.60 -24.53 22.62
C GLY A 633 20.25 -23.06 22.42
N GLU A 634 21.22 -22.24 22.02
CA GLU A 634 21.02 -20.81 21.77
C GLU A 634 20.01 -20.55 20.66
N ALA A 635 20.10 -21.28 19.55
CA ALA A 635 19.13 -21.15 18.46
C ALA A 635 17.70 -21.38 18.96
N LEU A 636 17.50 -22.40 19.80
CA LEU A 636 16.19 -22.73 20.36
C LEU A 636 15.72 -21.69 21.40
N ARG A 637 16.63 -21.15 22.22
CA ARG A 637 16.33 -20.05 23.14
C ARG A 637 15.90 -18.80 22.39
N VAL A 638 16.55 -18.46 21.28
CA VAL A 638 16.19 -17.30 20.46
C VAL A 638 14.85 -17.53 19.76
N LEU A 639 14.66 -18.67 19.08
CA LEU A 639 13.38 -19.03 18.45
C LEU A 639 12.23 -19.01 19.47
N SER A 640 12.49 -19.45 20.70
CA SER A 640 11.48 -19.54 21.74
C SER A 640 11.17 -18.22 22.43
N THR A 641 11.99 -17.17 22.31
CA THR A 641 11.79 -15.91 23.06
C THR A 641 11.71 -14.65 22.19
N ASN A 642 12.12 -14.71 20.93
CA ASN A 642 11.95 -13.61 19.99
C ASN A 642 10.51 -13.58 19.45
N ARG A 643 9.79 -12.49 19.70
CA ARG A 643 8.36 -12.35 19.35
C ARG A 643 8.08 -12.53 17.86
N GLU A 644 8.92 -11.98 17.00
CA GLU A 644 8.77 -12.07 15.54
C GLU A 644 8.99 -13.50 15.04
N LEU A 645 10.00 -14.19 15.57
CA LEU A 645 10.26 -15.60 15.24
C LEU A 645 9.13 -16.51 15.73
N ILE A 646 8.60 -16.28 16.94
CA ILE A 646 7.43 -17.00 17.47
C ILE A 646 6.22 -16.83 16.53
N GLN A 647 5.93 -15.59 16.11
CA GLN A 647 4.83 -15.29 15.19
C GLN A 647 5.00 -16.05 13.88
N ARG A 648 6.17 -15.96 13.24
CA ARG A 648 6.48 -16.65 11.97
C ARG A 648 6.40 -18.16 12.10
N ALA A 649 7.01 -18.72 13.14
CA ALA A 649 7.02 -20.16 13.40
C ALA A 649 5.60 -20.71 13.57
N LEU A 650 4.77 -20.05 14.38
CA LEU A 650 3.38 -20.46 14.59
C LEU A 650 2.51 -20.22 13.36
N MET A 651 2.73 -19.14 12.59
CA MET A 651 2.01 -18.92 11.33
C MET A 651 2.23 -20.10 10.37
N TRP A 652 3.48 -20.57 10.27
CA TRP A 652 3.78 -21.73 9.42
C TRP A 652 3.30 -23.05 10.03
N LEU A 653 3.49 -23.29 11.32
CA LEU A 653 3.04 -24.52 11.99
C LEU A 653 1.51 -24.68 11.97
N GLN A 654 0.77 -23.58 12.04
CA GLN A 654 -0.70 -23.55 12.01
C GLN A 654 -1.27 -23.14 10.64
N ARG A 655 -0.45 -23.22 9.58
CA ARG A 655 -0.81 -22.79 8.21
C ARG A 655 -2.12 -23.40 7.69
N GLY A 656 -2.41 -24.67 8.02
CA GLY A 656 -3.67 -25.32 7.63
C GLY A 656 -4.88 -24.59 8.21
N TYR A 657 -4.87 -24.34 9.52
CA TYR A 657 -5.91 -23.57 10.20
C TYR A 657 -6.05 -22.14 9.67
N ILE A 658 -4.93 -21.45 9.45
CA ILE A 658 -4.93 -20.07 8.95
C ILE A 658 -5.53 -20.01 7.54
N THR A 659 -5.08 -20.87 6.62
CA THR A 659 -5.53 -20.89 5.23
C THR A 659 -6.99 -21.34 5.12
N GLU A 660 -7.44 -22.30 5.94
CA GLU A 660 -8.84 -22.74 5.95
C GLU A 660 -9.80 -21.64 6.43
N ASN A 661 -9.44 -20.90 7.48
CA ASN A 661 -10.30 -19.84 8.01
C ASN A 661 -10.21 -18.53 7.21
N TYR A 662 -9.12 -18.31 6.46
CA TYR A 662 -8.84 -17.05 5.77
C TYR A 662 -8.26 -17.24 4.36
N SER A 663 -8.88 -18.14 3.58
CA SER A 663 -8.46 -18.50 2.22
C SER A 663 -8.38 -17.32 1.25
N ASN A 664 -9.23 -16.30 1.44
CA ASN A 664 -9.29 -15.09 0.62
C ASN A 664 -8.51 -13.89 1.20
N TYR A 665 -7.64 -14.11 2.20
CA TYR A 665 -6.87 -13.02 2.79
C TYR A 665 -5.85 -12.45 1.80
N ASP A 666 -5.97 -11.15 1.51
CA ASP A 666 -5.05 -10.44 0.62
C ASP A 666 -3.86 -9.85 1.41
N PRO A 667 -2.62 -10.33 1.16
CA PRO A 667 -1.44 -10.01 1.95
C PRO A 667 -0.88 -8.57 1.82
N THR A 668 -1.59 -7.62 1.24
CA THR A 668 -1.03 -6.28 0.90
C THR A 668 -0.70 -5.37 2.10
N SER A 669 -0.86 -5.84 3.33
CA SER A 669 -0.38 -5.16 4.53
C SER A 669 0.54 -6.06 5.35
N ASP A 670 1.79 -5.66 5.45
CA ASP A 670 2.82 -6.17 6.37
C ASP A 670 2.50 -5.87 7.85
N ARG A 671 1.50 -5.02 8.11
CA ARG A 671 1.08 -4.63 9.46
C ARG A 671 0.40 -5.77 10.20
N ASP A 672 0.85 -6.04 11.43
CA ASP A 672 0.27 -7.05 12.31
C ASP A 672 -1.14 -6.68 12.81
N ASP A 673 -1.46 -5.39 12.90
CA ASP A 673 -2.81 -4.88 13.25
C ASP A 673 -3.90 -5.33 12.25
N ASP A 674 -3.47 -5.85 11.09
CA ASP A 674 -4.32 -6.23 9.98
C ASP A 674 -4.65 -7.72 9.95
N LEU A 675 -3.97 -8.51 10.78
CA LEU A 675 -4.19 -9.94 10.89
C LEU A 675 -5.57 -10.22 11.51
N PRO A 676 -6.38 -11.12 10.92
CA PRO A 676 -7.66 -11.51 11.50
C PRO A 676 -7.51 -12.49 12.67
N ILE A 677 -6.26 -12.89 12.96
CA ILE A 677 -5.83 -13.78 14.02
C ILE A 677 -5.08 -12.99 15.11
N ASP A 678 -5.24 -13.40 16.37
CA ASP A 678 -4.51 -12.88 17.51
C ASP A 678 -3.50 -13.93 18.01
N LEU A 679 -2.31 -13.47 18.41
CA LEU A 679 -1.33 -14.33 19.07
C LEU A 679 -1.66 -14.42 20.55
N ASP A 680 -2.16 -15.59 20.97
CA ASP A 680 -2.75 -15.82 22.27
C ASP A 680 -1.91 -16.78 23.12
N HIS A 681 -1.95 -16.59 24.44
CA HIS A 681 -1.30 -17.49 25.38
C HIS A 681 -2.23 -18.69 25.70
N ILE A 682 -1.66 -19.89 25.75
CA ILE A 682 -2.35 -21.10 26.23
C ILE A 682 -2.60 -20.97 27.73
N ILE A 683 -1.54 -20.70 28.49
CA ILE A 683 -1.61 -20.32 29.91
C ILE A 683 -1.71 -18.79 29.95
N PRO A 684 -2.86 -18.21 30.37
CA PRO A 684 -3.10 -16.78 30.25
C PRO A 684 -2.04 -15.92 30.94
N HIS A 685 -1.64 -14.80 30.30
CA HIS A 685 -0.69 -13.86 30.88
C HIS A 685 -1.11 -13.36 32.26
N ASP A 686 -2.40 -13.08 32.49
CA ASP A 686 -2.91 -12.67 33.80
C ASP A 686 -2.66 -13.66 34.94
N LEU A 687 -2.42 -14.94 34.62
CA LEU A 687 -2.17 -15.97 35.62
C LEU A 687 -0.74 -15.90 36.16
N PHE A 688 0.25 -15.71 35.27
CA PHE A 688 1.66 -15.65 35.65
C PHE A 688 2.18 -14.20 35.74
N GLY A 689 1.76 -13.30 34.87
CA GLY A 689 2.18 -11.88 34.79
C GLY A 689 1.46 -10.93 35.76
N PHE A 690 0.93 -11.42 36.88
CA PHE A 690 0.25 -10.58 37.87
C PHE A 690 1.20 -9.56 38.52
N HIS A 691 0.65 -8.46 39.04
CA HIS A 691 1.43 -7.41 39.69
C HIS A 691 2.06 -7.93 41.00
N TRP A 692 3.35 -7.67 41.20
CA TRP A 692 4.10 -8.32 42.29
C TRP A 692 3.62 -7.95 43.70
N THR A 693 2.92 -6.82 43.86
CA THR A 693 2.27 -6.48 45.14
C THR A 693 1.26 -7.52 45.59
N ASP A 694 0.68 -8.27 44.64
CA ASP A 694 -0.36 -9.26 44.92
C ASP A 694 0.25 -10.64 45.25
N LYS A 695 1.58 -10.76 45.40
CA LYS A 695 2.27 -12.05 45.60
C LYS A 695 1.68 -12.89 46.73
N THR A 696 1.21 -12.26 47.81
CA THR A 696 0.66 -12.95 48.98
C THR A 696 -0.66 -13.67 48.69
N ASN A 697 -1.42 -13.19 47.71
CA ASN A 697 -2.67 -13.82 47.26
C ASN A 697 -2.46 -14.82 46.12
N ARG A 698 -1.28 -14.79 45.49
CA ARG A 698 -0.99 -15.51 44.25
C ARG A 698 0.06 -16.61 44.40
N LEU A 699 0.87 -16.58 45.45
CA LEU A 699 1.87 -17.61 45.77
C LEU A 699 1.46 -18.38 47.02
N HIS A 700 1.70 -19.68 47.02
CA HIS A 700 1.46 -20.50 48.21
C HIS A 700 2.42 -20.09 49.32
N GLN A 701 2.02 -20.29 50.58
CA GLN A 701 2.73 -19.76 51.75
C GLN A 701 4.20 -20.20 51.77
N ASP A 702 4.48 -21.45 51.44
CA ASP A 702 5.83 -22.04 51.40
C ASP A 702 6.76 -21.38 50.36
N ILE A 703 6.21 -20.81 49.28
CA ILE A 703 6.96 -20.04 48.28
C ILE A 703 7.07 -18.58 48.72
N ASN A 704 5.97 -18.01 49.24
CA ASN A 704 5.93 -16.61 49.60
C ASN A 704 6.92 -16.26 50.74
N THR A 705 7.18 -17.21 51.64
CA THR A 705 8.17 -17.07 52.73
C THR A 705 9.60 -17.46 52.34
N ASP A 706 9.80 -18.02 51.16
CA ASP A 706 11.12 -18.36 50.63
C ASP A 706 11.59 -17.27 49.65
N ASP A 707 12.51 -16.42 50.09
CA ASP A 707 13.00 -15.30 49.30
C ASP A 707 13.71 -15.74 48.01
N ALA A 708 14.39 -16.89 48.01
CA ALA A 708 15.10 -17.38 46.84
C ALA A 708 14.11 -17.88 45.76
N ILE A 709 13.13 -18.71 46.14
CA ILE A 709 12.14 -19.23 45.20
C ILE A 709 11.23 -18.11 44.70
N SER A 710 10.72 -17.26 45.59
CA SER A 710 9.85 -16.15 45.20
C SER A 710 10.57 -15.13 44.32
N ALA A 711 11.85 -14.82 44.58
CA ALA A 711 12.64 -13.96 43.70
C ALA A 711 12.89 -14.62 42.34
N ASN A 712 13.23 -15.92 42.30
CA ASN A 712 13.39 -16.63 41.03
C ASN A 712 12.11 -16.58 40.19
N PHE A 713 10.97 -16.96 40.77
CA PHE A 713 9.68 -16.89 40.08
C PHE A 713 9.36 -15.46 39.64
N ARG A 714 9.74 -14.44 40.44
CA ARG A 714 9.56 -13.04 40.08
C ARG A 714 10.17 -12.70 38.73
N TRP A 715 11.44 -13.07 38.57
CA TRP A 715 12.26 -12.62 37.46
C TRP A 715 12.13 -13.51 36.22
N GLN A 716 11.83 -14.80 36.39
CA GLN A 716 11.82 -15.74 35.27
C GLN A 716 10.43 -16.04 34.68
N ARG A 717 9.34 -15.77 35.40
CA ARG A 717 7.99 -16.15 34.92
C ARG A 717 7.57 -15.48 33.62
N GLU A 718 7.99 -14.24 33.38
CA GLU A 718 7.69 -13.52 32.12
C GLU A 718 8.47 -14.12 30.96
N LEU A 719 9.73 -14.52 31.18
CA LEU A 719 10.55 -15.18 30.17
C LEU A 719 9.92 -16.53 29.75
N VAL A 720 9.60 -17.37 30.74
CA VAL A 720 9.03 -18.70 30.49
C VAL A 720 7.63 -18.57 29.90
N GLY A 721 6.77 -17.76 30.52
CA GLY A 721 5.37 -17.58 30.09
C GLY A 721 5.21 -16.93 28.72
N ASN A 722 6.16 -16.10 28.29
CA ASN A 722 6.17 -15.50 26.95
C ASN A 722 7.05 -16.28 25.96
N SER A 723 7.22 -17.59 26.16
CA SER A 723 7.95 -18.45 25.23
C SER A 723 7.05 -19.10 24.16
N LEU A 724 7.62 -19.51 23.02
CA LEU A 724 6.95 -20.19 21.90
C LEU A 724 5.95 -21.27 22.34
N GLY A 725 6.36 -22.14 23.26
CA GLY A 725 5.54 -23.23 23.76
C GLY A 725 4.27 -22.80 24.48
N ASN A 726 4.13 -21.54 24.89
CA ASN A 726 2.90 -21.02 25.49
C ASN A 726 2.02 -20.25 24.49
N PHE A 727 2.41 -20.08 23.22
CA PHE A 727 1.64 -19.32 22.24
C PHE A 727 0.90 -20.18 21.23
N ARG A 728 -0.21 -19.64 20.72
CA ARG A 728 -0.92 -20.11 19.53
C ARG A 728 -1.56 -18.94 18.79
N TRP A 729 -1.71 -19.07 17.48
CA TRP A 729 -2.63 -18.25 16.70
C TRP A 729 -4.05 -18.73 16.88
N LEU A 730 -4.95 -17.77 17.06
CA LEU A 730 -6.38 -18.00 17.20
C LEU A 730 -7.14 -16.95 16.41
N ASP A 731 -8.27 -17.32 15.81
CA ASP A 731 -9.24 -16.36 15.27
C ASP A 731 -9.55 -15.32 16.35
N SER A 732 -9.36 -14.06 16.02
CA SER A 732 -9.43 -12.97 17.00
C SER A 732 -10.84 -12.80 17.61
N ARG A 733 -11.92 -13.26 16.96
CA ARG A 733 -13.26 -13.30 17.58
C ARG A 733 -13.33 -14.41 18.60
N LYS A 734 -12.88 -15.62 18.24
CA LYS A 734 -12.84 -16.75 19.16
C LYS A 734 -12.01 -16.39 20.39
N ASN A 735 -10.87 -15.71 20.19
CA ASN A 735 -10.02 -15.25 21.27
C ASN A 735 -10.75 -14.28 22.22
N ARG A 736 -11.35 -13.21 21.66
CA ARG A 736 -12.08 -12.20 22.45
C ARG A 736 -13.32 -12.76 23.15
N ALA A 737 -14.03 -13.70 22.52
CA ALA A 737 -15.22 -14.34 23.09
C ALA A 737 -14.88 -15.30 24.24
N ARG A 738 -13.78 -16.04 24.13
CA ARG A 738 -13.30 -16.98 25.18
C ARG A 738 -12.93 -16.24 26.48
N GLY A 739 -12.39 -15.04 26.35
CA GLY A 739 -11.85 -14.30 27.48
C GLY A 739 -10.75 -15.09 28.18
N LYS A 740 -10.75 -15.06 29.52
CA LYS A 740 -9.69 -15.66 30.35
C LYS A 740 -9.99 -17.10 30.80
N ALA A 741 -10.80 -17.82 30.01
CA ALA A 741 -11.28 -19.16 30.35
C ALA A 741 -10.18 -20.24 30.18
N ALA A 742 -10.53 -21.47 30.57
CA ALA A 742 -9.70 -22.66 30.39
C ALA A 742 -9.25 -22.83 28.93
N PHE A 743 -8.14 -23.55 28.75
CA PHE A 743 -7.64 -23.86 27.42
C PHE A 743 -8.57 -24.84 26.71
N GLU A 744 -9.12 -24.39 25.59
CA GLU A 744 -9.93 -25.18 24.65
C GLU A 744 -9.10 -25.47 23.39
N PRO A 745 -8.82 -26.75 23.07
CA PRO A 745 -8.09 -27.13 21.86
C PRO A 745 -8.81 -26.72 20.58
N LEU A 746 -8.03 -26.41 19.55
CA LEU A 746 -8.57 -26.23 18.20
C LEU A 746 -8.99 -27.56 17.57
N GLU A 747 -9.97 -27.51 16.67
CA GLU A 747 -10.35 -28.63 15.82
C GLU A 747 -9.12 -29.19 15.08
N ASN A 748 -9.11 -30.51 14.86
CA ASN A 748 -7.99 -31.24 14.25
C ASN A 748 -6.63 -31.03 14.95
N ASN A 749 -6.62 -30.59 16.22
CA ASN A 749 -5.41 -30.27 16.99
C ASN A 749 -4.52 -29.24 16.27
N ALA A 750 -5.14 -28.23 15.65
CA ALA A 750 -4.42 -27.23 14.88
C ALA A 750 -3.54 -26.28 15.71
N ASP A 751 -3.67 -26.29 17.05
CA ASP A 751 -2.78 -25.59 17.97
C ASP A 751 -1.59 -26.44 18.43
N LEU A 752 -1.51 -27.70 18.00
CA LEU A 752 -0.38 -28.59 18.26
C LEU A 752 -0.10 -28.74 19.76
N VAL A 753 -1.16 -28.83 20.56
CA VAL A 753 -1.07 -29.01 22.02
C VAL A 753 -1.35 -30.46 22.36
N THR A 754 -0.35 -31.14 22.94
CA THR A 754 -0.55 -32.48 23.49
C THR A 754 -1.10 -32.41 24.91
N ASN A 755 -1.99 -33.35 25.24
CA ASN A 755 -2.61 -33.50 26.55
C ASN A 755 -3.23 -32.20 27.13
N PRO A 756 -4.26 -31.62 26.50
CA PRO A 756 -4.93 -30.40 26.98
C PRO A 756 -5.33 -30.42 28.47
N GLY A 757 -5.67 -31.60 28.99
CA GLY A 757 -5.99 -31.81 30.40
C GLY A 757 -4.83 -31.45 31.35
N GLU A 758 -3.57 -31.66 30.98
CA GLU A 758 -2.41 -31.26 31.80
C GLU A 758 -2.27 -29.74 31.89
N TRP A 759 -2.49 -29.03 30.79
CA TRP A 759 -2.49 -27.57 30.76
C TRP A 759 -3.62 -27.01 31.63
N ASN A 760 -4.82 -27.59 31.53
CA ASN A 760 -5.96 -27.19 32.34
C ASN A 760 -5.83 -27.53 33.84
N LYS A 761 -4.89 -28.39 34.27
CA LYS A 761 -4.60 -28.57 35.71
C LYS A 761 -3.98 -27.31 36.33
N ILE A 762 -3.23 -26.54 35.55
CA ILE A 762 -2.60 -25.31 36.01
C ILE A 762 -3.35 -24.05 35.58
N ILE A 763 -4.43 -24.17 34.77
CA ILE A 763 -5.33 -23.07 34.39
C ILE A 763 -6.63 -23.21 35.18
N PRO A 764 -6.92 -22.33 36.15
CA PRO A 764 -8.07 -22.44 37.04
C PRO A 764 -9.30 -21.80 36.40
N ASN A 765 -10.50 -22.20 36.83
CA ASN A 765 -11.75 -21.54 36.40
C ASN A 765 -11.86 -20.08 36.86
N ASP A 766 -11.17 -19.71 37.95
CA ASP A 766 -11.06 -18.33 38.44
C ASP A 766 -9.57 -17.99 38.63
N LEU A 767 -9.01 -17.24 37.67
CA LEU A 767 -7.59 -16.86 37.65
C LEU A 767 -7.12 -16.13 38.91
N LYS A 768 -8.03 -15.50 39.67
CA LYS A 768 -7.69 -14.76 40.89
C LYS A 768 -7.59 -15.63 42.14
N LYS A 769 -8.05 -16.89 42.07
CA LYS A 769 -8.11 -17.81 43.22
C LYS A 769 -7.02 -18.88 43.22
N GLN A 770 -6.21 -18.97 42.17
CA GLN A 770 -5.11 -19.93 42.16
C GLN A 770 -3.89 -19.37 42.86
N SER A 771 -3.38 -20.17 43.78
CA SER A 771 -2.09 -20.01 44.42
C SER A 771 -1.06 -20.87 43.69
N TRP A 772 0.02 -20.25 43.20
CA TRP A 772 1.16 -20.97 42.61
C TRP A 772 1.83 -21.82 43.68
N THR A 773 1.81 -23.14 43.50
CA THR A 773 2.53 -24.14 44.31
C THR A 773 3.83 -24.53 43.62
N LYS A 774 4.73 -25.20 44.35
CA LYS A 774 5.99 -25.72 43.79
C LYS A 774 5.74 -26.65 42.61
N GLU A 775 4.70 -27.48 42.69
CA GLU A 775 4.24 -28.36 41.61
C GLU A 775 3.73 -27.60 40.38
N ASN A 776 2.97 -26.52 40.59
CA ASN A 776 2.48 -25.67 39.49
C ASN A 776 3.64 -24.98 38.76
N ILE A 777 4.65 -24.48 39.48
CA ILE A 777 5.84 -23.86 38.88
C ILE A 777 6.62 -24.87 38.03
N SER A 778 6.82 -26.09 38.53
CA SER A 778 7.47 -27.17 37.77
C SER A 778 6.72 -27.52 36.51
N THR A 779 5.41 -27.71 36.64
CA THR A 779 4.54 -28.05 35.52
C THR A 779 4.50 -26.93 34.49
N PHE A 780 4.53 -25.67 34.91
CA PHE A 780 4.51 -24.49 34.03
C PHE A 780 5.68 -24.46 33.05
N GLN A 781 6.93 -24.54 33.54
CA GLN A 781 8.07 -24.56 32.64
C GLN A 781 8.14 -25.87 31.84
N ARG A 782 7.89 -27.02 32.47
CA ARG A 782 7.94 -28.32 31.81
C ARG A 782 7.01 -28.38 30.60
N LEU A 783 5.75 -27.96 30.74
CA LEU A 783 4.78 -27.97 29.63
C LEU A 783 5.21 -27.06 28.48
N ILE A 784 5.68 -25.85 28.81
CA ILE A 784 6.13 -24.87 27.81
C ILE A 784 7.38 -25.35 27.08
N ASP A 785 8.38 -25.89 27.79
CA ASP A 785 9.63 -26.36 27.19
C ASP A 785 9.41 -27.63 26.36
N LEU A 786 8.61 -28.58 26.85
CA LEU A 786 8.26 -29.78 26.07
C LEU A 786 7.48 -29.43 24.80
N ARG A 787 6.53 -28.49 24.87
CA ARG A 787 5.82 -28.03 23.66
C ARG A 787 6.78 -27.27 22.73
N THR A 788 7.69 -26.46 23.26
CA THR A 788 8.71 -25.78 22.44
C THR A 788 9.56 -26.78 21.65
N LEU A 789 10.04 -27.84 22.30
CA LEU A 789 10.79 -28.92 21.64
C LEU A 789 9.94 -29.68 20.60
N PHE A 790 8.68 -29.95 20.92
CA PHE A 790 7.75 -30.58 20.00
C PHE A 790 7.50 -29.74 18.73
N LEU A 791 7.25 -28.44 18.90
CA LEU A 791 7.06 -27.50 17.79
C LEU A 791 8.34 -27.37 16.96
N TYR A 792 9.51 -27.28 17.61
CA TYR A 792 10.79 -27.26 16.91
C TYR A 792 11.04 -28.55 16.10
N LYS A 793 10.75 -29.73 16.67
CA LYS A 793 10.86 -31.00 15.94
C LYS A 793 9.97 -31.03 14.70
N LYS A 794 8.74 -30.49 14.79
CA LYS A 794 7.86 -30.32 13.62
C LYS A 794 8.42 -29.33 12.61
N ILE A 795 8.97 -28.20 13.04
CA ILE A 795 9.69 -27.28 12.14
C ILE A 795 10.79 -28.03 11.42
N LEU A 796 11.67 -28.74 12.12
CA LEU A 796 12.82 -29.42 11.52
C LEU A 796 12.41 -30.48 10.49
N THR A 797 11.44 -31.33 10.83
CA THR A 797 11.02 -32.50 10.03
C THR A 797 10.01 -32.15 8.92
N GLU A 798 8.94 -31.43 9.25
CA GLU A 798 7.88 -31.14 8.26
C GLU A 798 8.33 -30.12 7.22
N SER A 799 9.20 -29.17 7.59
CA SER A 799 9.74 -28.19 6.64
C SER A 799 10.71 -28.83 5.66
N GLY A 800 11.39 -29.91 6.06
CA GLY A 800 12.50 -30.51 5.33
C GLY A 800 13.86 -29.83 5.59
N ILE A 801 13.98 -28.97 6.61
CA ILE A 801 15.25 -28.34 7.00
C ILE A 801 16.31 -29.39 7.33
N GLU A 802 15.95 -30.47 8.03
CA GLU A 802 16.91 -31.55 8.36
C GLU A 802 17.64 -32.12 7.15
N LYS A 803 16.95 -32.19 5.99
CA LYS A 803 17.52 -32.71 4.76
C LYS A 803 18.56 -31.76 4.18
N ILE A 804 18.33 -30.46 4.22
CA ILE A 804 19.30 -29.47 3.70
C ILE A 804 20.47 -29.23 4.65
N LEU A 805 20.43 -29.79 5.87
CA LEU A 805 21.52 -29.76 6.85
C LEU A 805 22.45 -30.99 6.81
N LYS A 806 22.05 -32.07 6.13
CA LYS A 806 22.86 -33.28 5.94
C LYS A 806 22.53 -33.87 4.56
N PRO A 807 23.39 -33.73 3.53
CA PRO A 807 23.15 -34.34 2.23
C PRO A 807 23.16 -35.87 2.35
N GLU A 808 22.28 -36.57 1.61
CA GLU A 808 22.22 -38.05 1.60
C GLU A 808 23.49 -38.68 0.97
N THR A 809 24.30 -37.88 0.27
CA THR A 809 25.55 -38.26 -0.39
C THR A 809 26.66 -37.26 -0.08
N VAL A 810 27.27 -37.38 1.11
CA VAL A 810 28.64 -36.90 1.30
C VAL A 810 29.52 -38.11 1.56
N ASP A 811 29.86 -38.81 0.49
CA ASP A 811 31.07 -39.60 0.48
C ASP A 811 32.24 -38.62 0.63
N ASN A 812 33.08 -38.85 1.64
CA ASN A 812 34.16 -37.99 2.11
C ASN A 812 35.34 -37.84 1.11
N LYS A 813 35.09 -37.77 -0.20
CA LYS A 813 36.12 -37.60 -1.23
C LYS A 813 35.56 -36.87 -2.45
N CYS A 814 35.82 -35.57 -2.54
CA CYS A 814 36.31 -34.94 -3.77
C CYS A 814 36.74 -33.48 -3.48
N ASP A 815 38.05 -33.35 -3.28
CA ASP A 815 39.00 -32.26 -3.60
C ASP A 815 38.53 -30.79 -3.69
N ILE A 816 39.16 -30.01 -2.80
CA ILE A 816 39.68 -28.61 -2.88
C ILE A 816 39.05 -27.67 -3.92
#